data_AF-A0A7C1EXU3-F1
#
_entry.id   AF-A0A7C1EXU3-F1
#
_cell.length_a   1.000
_cell.length_b   1.000
_cell.length_c   1.000
_cell.angle_alpha   90.00
_cell.angle_beta   90.00
_cell.angle_gamma   90.00
#
_symmetry.space_group_name_H-M   'P 1'
#
loop_
_entity.id
_entity.type
_entity.pdbx_description
1 polymer ?
#
loop_
_entity_poly.entity_id
_entity_poly.type
_entity_poly.pdbx_seq_one_letter_code
_entity_poly.pdbx_strand_id
1 'polypeptide(L)'
;MLMTTFDHPGVLLANRYQLQQQIGAGAMGMIFRAYDRLTSDTVALKRVIVGSSTYNTEELRFALLREFRTLASLRHPHIISVLDYGFDSLRQPFYTMPMIDQALDVVSFARDADFDVKLRVISQLLQALAYLHRRGVLHRDLKPMNVLVDEEGTLRVVDFGLAVITESSSKSLDDLTAGTLAYMAPELYKGERLSPQADLYAVGVIAYEIFAGRHPFNVRMVGALINDVMHKTPDLSLLPDAIRPLMYTLLAKTRGERMALGSALMVREAFYHAFGLPVPRETLAVRESYLQAAAFVGREEEMRQLTVALNDAMEGKGSAWLIGGESGVGKSRVVNELRTLALVNGALVAETQSITETSSPFRLWASILRRLCLSVEPSFFTDFAVAVMRAVVPDIDKLIGGGMGELPPIVPTAPTSEDDNELPSRLLSVMTELFRRQRTNGAPQPVVVIFEDLHWASRDSVTLLSAICRVVDDLPVMIVATYRDDETPELAARMTTMRHMRLPRLSKHGIAELSESILGAAGRAPKMVDMLERETEGNAFFLVEVIRALAEEAGDISNVGISDLPERVFTGGVQKMVERRLSLIPAQMGDLLQLAAVIGRQIDLPLLRAIEPNADVDAWVAVCSEANVIDIYEGEWRFAHDKLREGVLGSIAADRRAELHGRAAAALERLREVDVDERAALDNAALLAYHYQIAGDKEKERHYLAMACDEAGRRGAYRQARMFGERAMELANAAGSVSVLWLENLNAALGRVYAGIGEYAIARGYFDRQLTHARERDNLEGIASALGSIASIAWHMGGYQESWQYANDSAALFRALNNSAGVAWAVDTLSSVARWMGDYDLSRRYAEEALALHMQNGNPYGVSEAHHSLGVVAQMMGDNDRASAHFHESLRLMREIGTTPRSLHQLLNSLATVERTKGNYAEARRYYEESLTIARENDNQRMEANIQANLGKIALFEHQYAEARRRVEASLAIAQAIHYKRTVVFGNELSGTLALELGMIDDAERHYQEALTIALEIGERHVIAMLIKCLGDAAAARGDLSAAWGKYRDALGMLNEIKVKPLVYMVLIAMARTLVLSGDAQKIALADGIERLILSLPNLNAEIQSAAAQLREDMDMRGGVSAAVELESGDAGVNGLIADILAGRVGG
;
A
#
# COMPACT_ATOMS: atom_id res chain seq x y z
N MET A 1 -3.66 -46.33 -0.26
CA MET A 1 -2.67 -45.52 -1.01
C MET A 1 -3.35 -44.96 -2.25
N LEU A 2 -3.79 -43.70 -2.17
CA LEU A 2 -4.19 -42.90 -3.33
C LEU A 2 -3.21 -41.73 -3.36
N MET A 3 -2.04 -41.91 -3.97
CA MET A 3 -1.19 -40.77 -4.34
C MET A 3 -1.90 -40.09 -5.51
N THR A 4 -2.49 -38.93 -5.25
CA THR A 4 -3.00 -38.08 -6.32
C THR A 4 -1.86 -37.21 -6.85
N THR A 5 -1.99 -36.69 -8.07
CA THR A 5 -1.03 -35.76 -8.73
C THR A 5 -0.71 -34.49 -7.92
N PHE A 6 -1.33 -34.30 -6.75
CA PHE A 6 -1.19 -33.15 -5.86
C PHE A 6 -0.24 -33.38 -4.67
N ASP A 7 0.38 -34.55 -4.54
CA ASP A 7 1.25 -34.91 -3.41
C ASP A 7 2.76 -34.94 -3.76
N HIS A 8 3.16 -34.33 -4.89
CA HIS A 8 4.55 -34.33 -5.38
C HIS A 8 5.37 -33.10 -4.96
N PRO A 9 6.70 -33.25 -4.76
CA PRO A 9 7.66 -32.14 -4.73
C PRO A 9 7.45 -31.16 -5.89
N GLY A 10 7.40 -29.87 -5.60
CA GLY A 10 7.20 -28.79 -6.58
C GLY A 10 5.75 -28.31 -6.72
N VAL A 11 4.77 -29.02 -6.14
CA VAL A 11 3.36 -28.57 -6.15
C VAL A 11 3.20 -27.31 -5.30
N LEU A 12 2.50 -26.32 -5.84
CA LEU A 12 2.18 -25.08 -5.15
C LEU A 12 0.80 -25.17 -4.50
N LEU A 13 0.77 -25.13 -3.17
CA LEU A 13 -0.44 -25.26 -2.35
C LEU A 13 -0.92 -23.87 -1.89
N ALA A 14 -2.21 -23.60 -2.11
CA ALA A 14 -2.84 -22.29 -1.86
C ALA A 14 -2.10 -21.09 -2.50
N ASN A 15 -1.43 -21.31 -3.64
CA ASN A 15 -0.56 -20.37 -4.34
C ASN A 15 0.59 -19.75 -3.52
N ARG A 16 0.81 -20.21 -2.28
CA ARG A 16 1.78 -19.67 -1.32
C ARG A 16 2.87 -20.69 -0.97
N TYR A 17 2.48 -21.92 -0.66
CA TYR A 17 3.37 -22.94 -0.13
C TYR A 17 3.87 -23.87 -1.23
N GLN A 18 5.15 -23.78 -1.56
CA GLN A 18 5.77 -24.71 -2.50
C GLN A 18 6.22 -25.96 -1.73
N LEU A 19 5.55 -27.09 -1.95
CA LEU A 19 5.89 -28.35 -1.30
C LEU A 19 7.26 -28.83 -1.79
N GLN A 20 8.17 -29.14 -0.88
CA GLN A 20 9.52 -29.60 -1.21
C GLN A 20 9.65 -31.11 -1.03
N GLN A 21 9.51 -31.61 0.20
CA GLN A 21 9.72 -33.02 0.53
C GLN A 21 8.70 -33.50 1.55
N GLN A 22 8.17 -34.71 1.38
CA GLN A 22 7.38 -35.36 2.42
C GLN A 22 8.30 -35.81 3.56
N ILE A 23 8.04 -35.32 4.77
CA ILE A 23 8.84 -35.59 5.98
C ILE A 23 8.12 -36.52 6.97
N GLY A 24 6.82 -36.74 6.80
CA GLY A 24 6.05 -37.66 7.65
C GLY A 24 4.70 -38.08 7.06
N ALA A 25 4.16 -39.19 7.57
CA ALA A 25 2.81 -39.67 7.27
C ALA A 25 2.18 -40.25 8.53
N GLY A 26 0.92 -39.88 8.81
CA GLY A 26 0.16 -40.39 9.95
C GLY A 26 -1.29 -40.72 9.59
N ALA A 27 -2.04 -41.25 10.54
CA ALA A 27 -3.44 -41.68 10.34
C ALA A 27 -4.38 -40.53 9.92
N MET A 28 -4.00 -39.28 10.17
CA MET A 28 -4.81 -38.09 9.89
C MET A 28 -4.30 -37.26 8.71
N GLY A 29 -3.18 -37.60 8.08
CA GLY A 29 -2.62 -36.77 7.01
C GLY A 29 -1.15 -36.97 6.71
N MET A 30 -0.64 -36.14 5.80
CA MET A 30 0.77 -36.12 5.38
C MET A 30 1.43 -34.82 5.85
N ILE A 31 2.72 -34.89 6.16
CA ILE A 31 3.52 -33.74 6.58
C ILE A 31 4.62 -33.49 5.54
N PHE A 32 4.73 -32.25 5.07
CA PHE A 32 5.67 -31.82 4.06
C PHE A 32 6.55 -30.68 4.60
N ARG A 33 7.83 -30.69 4.23
CA ARG A 33 8.66 -29.49 4.21
C ARG A 33 8.17 -28.61 3.06
N ALA A 34 7.87 -27.35 3.33
CA ALA A 34 7.35 -26.41 2.34
C ALA A 34 8.07 -25.05 2.42
N TYR A 35 8.26 -24.41 1.26
CA TYR A 35 8.77 -23.05 1.16
C TYR A 35 7.61 -22.07 1.09
N ASP A 36 7.56 -21.10 2.00
CA ASP A 36 6.56 -20.03 2.02
C ASP A 36 7.03 -18.88 1.12
N ARG A 37 6.35 -18.68 -0.02
CA ARG A 37 6.68 -17.58 -0.95
C ARG A 37 6.41 -16.19 -0.40
N LEU A 38 5.61 -16.06 0.65
CA LEU A 38 5.30 -14.77 1.26
C LEU A 38 6.42 -14.30 2.18
N THR A 39 6.89 -15.18 3.08
CA THR A 39 7.94 -14.85 4.07
C THR A 39 9.32 -15.28 3.64
N SER A 40 9.45 -16.09 2.59
CA SER A 40 10.69 -16.75 2.16
C SER A 40 11.25 -17.76 3.17
N ASP A 41 10.45 -18.23 4.12
CA ASP A 41 10.87 -19.21 5.13
C ASP A 41 10.55 -20.66 4.74
N THR A 42 11.23 -21.59 5.40
CA THR A 42 10.85 -23.02 5.36
C THR A 42 9.94 -23.35 6.54
N VAL A 43 8.80 -23.98 6.25
CA VAL A 43 7.81 -24.41 7.25
C VAL A 43 7.50 -25.90 7.11
N ALA A 44 7.00 -26.51 8.19
CA ALA A 44 6.37 -27.83 8.14
C ALA A 44 4.86 -27.67 7.88
N LEU A 45 4.35 -28.23 6.79
CA LEU A 45 2.95 -28.18 6.40
C LEU A 45 2.30 -29.55 6.60
N LYS A 46 1.28 -29.63 7.44
CA LYS A 46 0.45 -30.83 7.60
C LYS A 46 -0.84 -30.68 6.80
N ARG A 47 -1.05 -31.59 5.85
CA ARG A 47 -2.28 -31.72 5.07
C ARG A 47 -3.13 -32.82 5.68
N VAL A 48 -4.34 -32.48 6.13
CA VAL A 48 -5.27 -33.40 6.79
C VAL A 48 -6.14 -34.08 5.73
N ILE A 49 -6.24 -35.41 5.76
CA ILE A 49 -7.05 -36.17 4.80
C ILE A 49 -8.41 -36.49 5.41
N VAL A 50 -9.46 -35.92 4.84
CA VAL A 50 -10.86 -36.17 5.22
C VAL A 50 -11.45 -37.22 4.27
N GLY A 51 -11.81 -38.39 4.80
CA GLY A 51 -12.45 -39.47 4.04
C GLY A 51 -13.85 -39.09 3.52
N SER A 52 -14.17 -39.51 2.30
CA SER A 52 -15.39 -39.14 1.55
C SER A 52 -16.68 -39.83 2.02
N SER A 53 -16.72 -40.43 3.21
CA SER A 53 -17.85 -41.25 3.66
C SER A 53 -18.59 -40.63 4.86
N THR A 54 -19.88 -40.38 4.64
CA THR A 54 -20.98 -40.29 5.62
C THR A 54 -21.18 -39.05 6.51
N TYR A 55 -20.31 -38.04 6.50
CA TYR A 55 -20.54 -36.81 7.28
C TYR A 55 -20.93 -35.62 6.41
N ASN A 56 -21.83 -34.78 6.92
CA ASN A 56 -22.15 -33.50 6.32
C ASN A 56 -20.87 -32.64 6.34
N THR A 57 -20.28 -32.37 5.18
CA THR A 57 -18.93 -31.79 5.03
C THR A 57 -18.74 -30.47 5.81
N GLU A 58 -19.81 -29.75 6.12
CA GLU A 58 -19.78 -28.53 6.92
C GLU A 58 -19.62 -28.76 8.43
N GLU A 59 -20.28 -29.76 9.02
CA GLU A 59 -20.15 -30.04 10.47
C GLU A 59 -18.74 -30.51 10.82
N LEU A 60 -18.15 -31.34 9.95
CA LEU A 60 -16.77 -31.79 10.09
C LEU A 60 -15.78 -30.61 9.95
N ARG A 61 -16.06 -29.66 9.04
CA ARG A 61 -15.29 -28.41 8.94
C ARG A 61 -15.41 -27.59 10.20
N PHE A 62 -16.63 -27.36 10.73
CA PHE A 62 -16.83 -26.62 11.97
C PHE A 62 -16.11 -27.25 13.17
N ALA A 63 -16.08 -28.58 13.26
CA ALA A 63 -15.34 -29.29 14.30
C ALA A 63 -13.81 -29.12 14.14
N LEU A 64 -13.27 -29.28 12.92
CA LEU A 64 -11.85 -29.06 12.63
C LEU A 64 -11.43 -27.59 12.83
N LEU A 65 -12.31 -26.65 12.51
CA LEU A 65 -12.11 -25.21 12.72
C LEU A 65 -12.07 -24.85 14.21
N ARG A 66 -12.94 -25.46 15.04
CA ARG A 66 -12.91 -25.27 16.49
C ARG A 66 -11.61 -25.78 17.10
N GLU A 67 -11.09 -26.90 16.60
CA GLU A 67 -9.83 -27.44 17.07
C GLU A 67 -8.62 -26.61 16.60
N PHE A 68 -8.64 -26.11 15.37
CA PHE A 68 -7.63 -25.15 14.90
C PHE A 68 -7.59 -23.90 15.78
N ARG A 69 -8.74 -23.33 16.17
CA ARG A 69 -8.76 -22.20 17.12
C ARG A 69 -8.06 -22.55 18.42
N THR A 70 -8.29 -23.75 18.94
CA THR A 70 -7.58 -24.22 20.14
C THR A 70 -6.08 -24.23 19.88
N LEU A 71 -5.60 -24.90 18.82
CA LEU A 71 -4.17 -25.01 18.49
C LEU A 71 -3.50 -23.65 18.23
N ALA A 72 -4.16 -22.77 17.48
CA ALA A 72 -3.68 -21.42 17.18
C ALA A 72 -3.55 -20.56 18.44
N SER A 73 -4.35 -20.81 19.48
CA SER A 73 -4.28 -20.11 20.77
C SER A 73 -3.19 -20.63 21.71
N LEU A 74 -2.65 -21.84 21.47
CA LEU A 74 -1.60 -22.41 22.32
C LEU A 74 -0.26 -21.75 22.00
N ARG A 75 0.40 -21.26 23.05
CA ARG A 75 1.74 -20.67 23.03
C ARG A 75 2.47 -21.17 24.27
N HIS A 76 3.39 -22.10 24.09
CA HIS A 76 4.20 -22.65 25.18
C HIS A 76 5.51 -23.22 24.59
N PRO A 77 6.67 -23.05 25.26
CA PRO A 77 7.96 -23.51 24.72
C PRO A 77 8.00 -25.01 24.40
N HIS A 78 7.22 -25.81 25.14
CA HIS A 78 7.13 -27.26 24.96
C HIS A 78 5.90 -27.75 24.19
N ILE A 79 5.23 -26.86 23.45
CA ILE A 79 4.10 -27.20 22.56
C ILE A 79 4.39 -26.59 21.19
N ILE A 80 4.15 -27.35 20.11
CA ILE A 80 4.31 -26.82 18.77
C ILE A 80 3.28 -25.73 18.47
N SER A 81 3.76 -24.57 18.02
CA SER A 81 2.90 -23.46 17.59
C SER A 81 2.42 -23.70 16.16
N VAL A 82 1.18 -23.28 15.88
CA VAL A 82 0.65 -23.26 14.52
C VAL A 82 0.81 -21.85 13.95
N LEU A 83 1.38 -21.75 12.74
CA LEU A 83 1.73 -20.49 12.08
C LEU A 83 0.59 -20.00 11.17
N ASP A 84 0.09 -20.88 10.29
CA ASP A 84 -0.99 -20.57 9.34
C ASP A 84 -1.92 -21.77 9.14
N TYR A 85 -3.10 -21.51 8.57
CA TYR A 85 -4.10 -22.52 8.21
C TYR A 85 -4.83 -22.14 6.94
N GLY A 86 -5.18 -23.15 6.16
CA GLY A 86 -5.98 -22.94 4.97
C GLY A 86 -6.60 -24.22 4.45
N PHE A 87 -7.17 -24.11 3.26
CA PHE A 87 -7.73 -25.22 2.50
C PHE A 87 -7.06 -25.28 1.14
N ASP A 88 -6.75 -26.49 0.68
CA ASP A 88 -6.27 -26.69 -0.68
C ASP A 88 -7.41 -26.62 -1.72
N SER A 89 -7.05 -26.79 -3.00
CA SER A 89 -8.00 -26.79 -4.11
C SER A 89 -9.04 -27.93 -4.05
N LEU A 90 -8.76 -28.99 -3.30
CA LEU A 90 -9.65 -30.12 -3.05
C LEU A 90 -10.45 -29.96 -1.74
N ARG A 91 -10.40 -28.77 -1.13
CA ARG A 91 -11.04 -28.43 0.16
C ARG A 91 -10.57 -29.29 1.33
N GLN A 92 -9.37 -29.86 1.23
CA GLN A 92 -8.72 -30.52 2.36
C GLN A 92 -8.03 -29.46 3.23
N PRO A 93 -8.23 -29.49 4.56
CA PRO A 93 -7.58 -28.55 5.46
C PRO A 93 -6.09 -28.84 5.57
N PHE A 94 -5.30 -27.77 5.69
CA PHE A 94 -3.90 -27.85 6.02
C PHE A 94 -3.54 -26.77 7.05
N TYR A 95 -2.47 -27.00 7.79
CA TYR A 95 -1.86 -25.99 8.64
C TYR A 95 -0.34 -26.07 8.58
N THR A 96 0.31 -24.95 8.87
CA THR A 96 1.76 -24.84 8.91
C THR A 96 2.26 -24.66 10.34
N MET A 97 3.46 -25.15 10.62
CA MET A 97 4.13 -25.06 11.91
C MET A 97 5.63 -24.81 11.70
N PRO A 98 6.36 -24.34 12.72
CA PRO A 98 7.81 -24.22 12.64
C PRO A 98 8.43 -25.55 12.22
N MET A 99 9.39 -25.49 11.30
CA MET A 99 10.21 -26.66 10.96
C MET A 99 11.12 -26.96 12.15
N ILE A 100 11.08 -28.21 12.64
CA ILE A 100 12.03 -28.70 13.63
C ILE A 100 13.01 -29.60 12.90
N ASP A 101 14.23 -29.11 12.69
CA ASP A 101 15.27 -29.88 12.03
C ASP A 101 15.78 -30.99 12.96
N GLN A 102 16.02 -32.18 12.39
CA GLN A 102 16.66 -33.32 13.06
C GLN A 102 16.01 -33.83 14.36
N ALA A 103 14.70 -33.59 14.55
CA ALA A 103 13.99 -34.03 15.75
C ALA A 103 13.83 -35.56 15.84
N LEU A 104 13.97 -36.10 17.06
CA LEU A 104 13.68 -37.51 17.39
C LEU A 104 12.45 -37.62 18.29
N ASP A 105 11.77 -38.76 18.29
CA ASP A 105 10.77 -39.06 19.31
C ASP A 105 11.43 -39.20 20.69
N VAL A 106 10.70 -38.83 21.75
CA VAL A 106 11.25 -38.72 23.11
C VAL A 106 11.89 -40.00 23.63
N VAL A 107 11.38 -41.18 23.24
CA VAL A 107 11.93 -42.48 23.70
C VAL A 107 13.21 -42.81 22.93
N SER A 108 13.25 -42.56 21.63
CA SER A 108 14.46 -42.72 20.82
C SER A 108 15.57 -41.76 21.26
N PHE A 109 15.24 -40.48 21.52
CA PHE A 109 16.17 -39.48 22.04
C PHE A 109 16.72 -39.89 23.42
N ALA A 110 15.84 -40.34 24.32
CA ALA A 110 16.23 -40.67 25.68
C ALA A 110 16.96 -42.02 25.83
N ARG A 111 17.01 -42.87 24.79
CA ARG A 111 17.55 -44.24 24.88
C ARG A 111 18.97 -44.27 25.47
N ASP A 112 19.85 -43.45 24.91
CA ASP A 112 21.27 -43.36 25.28
C ASP A 112 21.59 -42.11 26.12
N ALA A 113 20.57 -41.38 26.56
CA ALA A 113 20.73 -40.14 27.30
C ALA A 113 21.05 -40.37 28.79
N ASP A 114 21.82 -39.44 29.36
CA ASP A 114 22.10 -39.42 30.80
C ASP A 114 20.83 -39.19 31.63
N PHE A 115 20.90 -39.59 32.90
CA PHE A 115 19.79 -39.50 33.84
C PHE A 115 19.16 -38.09 33.91
N ASP A 116 19.99 -37.04 33.97
CA ASP A 116 19.51 -35.67 34.06
C ASP A 116 18.73 -35.24 32.82
N VAL A 117 19.10 -35.73 31.64
CA VAL A 117 18.40 -35.48 30.38
C VAL A 117 17.06 -36.20 30.36
N LYS A 118 17.01 -37.47 30.81
CA LYS A 118 15.77 -38.25 30.94
C LYS A 118 14.76 -37.57 31.86
N LEU A 119 15.22 -37.08 33.01
CA LEU A 119 14.38 -36.36 33.96
C LEU A 119 13.91 -35.01 33.39
N ARG A 120 14.78 -34.30 32.66
CA ARG A 120 14.46 -33.01 32.03
C ARG A 120 13.36 -33.14 30.98
N VAL A 121 13.43 -34.12 30.07
CA VAL A 121 12.38 -34.29 29.04
C VAL A 121 11.04 -34.70 29.65
N ILE A 122 11.02 -35.53 30.69
CA ILE A 122 9.77 -35.85 31.43
C ILE A 122 9.21 -34.60 32.11
N SER A 123 10.07 -33.77 32.70
CA SER A 123 9.70 -32.49 33.32
C SER A 123 9.06 -31.53 32.31
N GLN A 124 9.67 -31.37 31.13
CA GLN A 124 9.16 -30.54 30.03
C GLN A 124 7.80 -31.05 29.50
N LEU A 125 7.64 -32.37 29.38
CA LEU A 125 6.36 -32.98 28.99
C LEU A 125 5.25 -32.70 30.01
N LEU A 126 5.54 -32.83 31.30
CA LEU A 126 4.58 -32.55 32.38
C LEU A 126 4.23 -31.06 32.45
N GLN A 127 5.18 -30.16 32.15
CA GLN A 127 4.91 -28.73 31.99
C GLN A 127 3.96 -28.45 30.83
N ALA A 128 4.17 -29.06 29.66
CA ALA A 128 3.27 -28.94 28.52
C ALA A 128 1.84 -29.42 28.86
N LEU A 129 1.70 -30.55 29.55
CA LEU A 129 0.39 -31.06 29.97
C LEU A 129 -0.28 -30.18 31.02
N ALA A 130 0.47 -29.65 31.99
CA ALA A 130 -0.06 -28.70 32.97
C ALA A 130 -0.66 -27.47 32.28
N TYR A 131 0.05 -26.94 31.28
CA TYR A 131 -0.41 -25.83 30.46
C TYR A 131 -1.71 -26.15 29.70
N LEU A 132 -1.81 -27.34 29.09
CA LEU A 132 -2.99 -27.80 28.36
C LEU A 132 -4.19 -28.02 29.29
N HIS A 133 -4.00 -28.73 30.39
CA HIS A 133 -5.06 -29.11 31.33
C HIS A 133 -5.68 -27.88 31.99
N ARG A 134 -4.90 -26.84 32.31
CA ARG A 134 -5.41 -25.56 32.82
C ARG A 134 -6.36 -24.85 31.84
N ARG A 135 -6.19 -25.10 30.55
CA ARG A 135 -7.05 -24.56 29.48
C ARG A 135 -8.22 -25.48 29.13
N GLY A 136 -8.41 -26.56 29.89
CA GLY A 136 -9.42 -27.58 29.59
C GLY A 136 -9.12 -28.40 28.34
N VAL A 137 -7.88 -28.34 27.82
CA VAL A 137 -7.44 -29.10 26.66
C VAL A 137 -6.81 -30.40 27.15
N LEU A 138 -7.25 -31.53 26.58
CA LEU A 138 -6.64 -32.85 26.81
C LEU A 138 -5.91 -33.26 25.53
N HIS A 139 -4.76 -33.93 25.65
CA HIS A 139 -3.99 -34.33 24.48
C HIS A 139 -4.63 -35.51 23.72
N ARG A 140 -5.17 -36.49 24.45
CA ARG A 140 -5.96 -37.66 23.94
C ARG A 140 -5.19 -38.72 23.15
N ASP A 141 -4.11 -38.38 22.44
CA ASP A 141 -3.27 -39.33 21.67
C ASP A 141 -1.79 -39.18 22.04
N LEU A 142 -1.48 -39.13 23.35
CA LEU A 142 -0.10 -38.94 23.80
C LEU A 142 0.70 -40.24 23.63
N LYS A 143 1.76 -40.19 22.83
CA LYS A 143 2.66 -41.31 22.51
C LYS A 143 4.04 -40.77 22.09
N PRO A 144 5.12 -41.57 22.08
CA PRO A 144 6.47 -41.07 21.79
C PRO A 144 6.57 -40.28 20.48
N MET A 145 5.95 -40.75 19.41
CA MET A 145 5.95 -40.07 18.10
C MET A 145 5.33 -38.66 18.11
N ASN A 146 4.48 -38.35 19.09
CA ASN A 146 3.83 -37.05 19.26
C ASN A 146 4.58 -36.16 20.27
N VAL A 147 5.77 -36.58 20.69
CA VAL A 147 6.63 -35.86 21.62
C VAL A 147 8.03 -35.80 21.01
N LEU A 148 8.31 -34.70 20.32
CA LEU A 148 9.55 -34.50 19.59
C LEU A 148 10.58 -33.78 20.45
N VAL A 149 11.85 -34.13 20.31
CA VAL A 149 12.97 -33.49 21.00
C VAL A 149 14.02 -33.09 19.96
N ASP A 150 14.45 -31.83 19.99
CA ASP A 150 15.54 -31.33 19.14
C ASP A 150 16.94 -31.67 19.70
N GLU A 151 18.00 -31.32 18.95
CA GLU A 151 19.39 -31.64 19.32
C GLU A 151 19.82 -30.98 20.64
N GLU A 152 19.23 -29.82 20.96
CA GLU A 152 19.46 -29.09 22.20
C GLU A 152 18.74 -29.70 23.41
N GLY A 153 17.89 -30.72 23.20
CA GLY A 153 17.13 -31.39 24.25
C GLY A 153 15.88 -30.61 24.67
N THR A 154 15.33 -29.78 23.79
CA THR A 154 14.05 -29.09 23.97
C THR A 154 12.91 -29.94 23.40
N LEU A 155 12.03 -30.37 24.29
CA LEU A 155 10.85 -31.13 23.94
C LEU A 155 9.74 -30.23 23.41
N ARG A 156 9.06 -30.64 22.34
CA ARG A 156 7.81 -30.07 21.84
C ARG A 156 6.77 -31.16 21.64
N VAL A 157 5.63 -31.02 22.31
CA VAL A 157 4.45 -31.86 22.07
C VAL A 157 3.82 -31.43 20.75
N VAL A 158 3.63 -32.40 19.85
CA VAL A 158 3.04 -32.24 18.52
C VAL A 158 1.78 -33.10 18.40
N ASP A 159 0.99 -32.86 17.35
CA ASP A 159 -0.09 -33.77 16.94
C ASP A 159 -1.08 -34.14 18.06
N PHE A 160 -1.82 -33.13 18.51
CA PHE A 160 -3.04 -33.31 19.27
C PHE A 160 -4.00 -34.15 18.43
N GLY A 161 -4.41 -35.31 18.93
CA GLY A 161 -5.26 -36.23 18.18
C GLY A 161 -6.57 -35.53 17.84
N LEU A 162 -6.71 -35.04 16.60
CA LEU A 162 -7.86 -34.30 16.11
C LEU A 162 -9.12 -35.12 16.33
N ALA A 163 -9.82 -34.84 17.41
CA ALA A 163 -10.96 -35.61 17.83
C ALA A 163 -12.22 -34.87 17.40
N VAL A 164 -12.53 -34.99 16.11
CA VAL A 164 -13.94 -35.07 15.71
C VAL A 164 -14.47 -36.38 16.27
N ILE A 165 -14.87 -36.34 17.53
CA ILE A 165 -15.89 -37.21 18.14
C ILE A 165 -16.60 -36.34 19.17
N THR A 166 -17.53 -35.51 18.71
CA THR A 166 -18.61 -35.01 19.56
C THR A 166 -19.50 -36.19 19.93
N GLU A 167 -19.44 -36.65 21.18
CA GLU A 167 -20.41 -37.48 21.97
C GLU A 167 -21.26 -38.58 21.29
N SER A 168 -21.06 -38.91 20.01
CA SER A 168 -22.01 -39.68 19.19
C SER A 168 -21.36 -40.58 18.13
N SER A 169 -20.03 -40.63 18.01
CA SER A 169 -19.36 -41.62 17.16
C SER A 169 -18.28 -42.38 17.94
N SER A 170 -18.65 -43.53 18.51
CA SER A 170 -17.67 -44.54 18.90
C SER A 170 -16.82 -44.89 17.68
N LYS A 171 -15.57 -44.42 17.61
CA LYS A 171 -14.56 -45.07 16.77
C LYS A 171 -14.56 -46.54 17.18
N SER A 172 -14.70 -47.44 16.21
CA SER A 172 -14.54 -48.87 16.51
C SER A 172 -13.10 -49.09 16.98
N LEU A 173 -12.90 -50.02 17.93
CA LEU A 173 -11.56 -50.41 18.35
C LEU A 173 -10.71 -50.92 17.16
N ASP A 174 -11.36 -51.31 16.06
CA ASP A 174 -10.75 -51.80 14.82
C ASP A 174 -10.12 -50.67 13.96
N ASP A 175 -10.47 -49.40 14.18
CA ASP A 175 -9.93 -48.25 13.43
C ASP A 175 -8.63 -47.65 14.02
N LEU A 176 -8.21 -48.14 15.20
CA LEU A 176 -7.03 -47.64 15.91
C LEU A 176 -5.79 -48.50 15.64
N THR A 177 -4.64 -47.88 15.38
CA THR A 177 -3.39 -48.62 15.18
C THR A 177 -2.90 -49.22 16.50
N ALA A 178 -2.27 -50.40 16.42
CA ALA A 178 -1.70 -51.09 17.59
C ALA A 178 -0.74 -50.21 18.42
N GLY A 179 -0.07 -49.23 17.79
CA GLY A 179 0.82 -48.28 18.44
C GLY A 179 0.10 -47.21 19.28
N THR A 180 -1.10 -46.75 18.89
CA THR A 180 -1.89 -45.81 19.71
C THR A 180 -2.56 -46.52 20.89
N LEU A 181 -2.99 -47.77 20.70
CA LEU A 181 -3.58 -48.58 21.77
C LEU A 181 -2.59 -48.81 22.94
N ALA A 182 -1.29 -48.88 22.67
CA ALA A 182 -0.26 -49.15 23.67
C ALA A 182 -0.16 -48.11 24.80
N TYR A 183 -0.51 -46.85 24.51
CA TYR A 183 -0.40 -45.73 25.46
C TYR A 183 -1.76 -45.31 26.04
N MET A 184 -2.85 -45.97 25.63
CA MET A 184 -4.22 -45.63 26.02
C MET A 184 -4.55 -46.10 27.45
N ALA A 185 -5.18 -45.24 28.25
CA ALA A 185 -5.57 -45.55 29.62
C ALA A 185 -6.71 -46.61 29.67
N PRO A 186 -6.75 -47.48 30.71
CA PRO A 186 -7.71 -48.60 30.80
C PRO A 186 -9.19 -48.18 30.71
N GLU A 187 -9.54 -47.02 31.26
CA GLU A 187 -10.90 -46.47 31.24
C GLU A 187 -11.39 -46.11 29.83
N LEU A 188 -10.49 -45.81 28.89
CA LEU A 188 -10.85 -45.47 27.52
C LEU A 188 -11.31 -46.71 26.74
N TYR A 189 -10.76 -47.89 27.07
CA TYR A 189 -11.26 -49.18 26.56
C TYR A 189 -12.67 -49.52 27.06
N LYS A 190 -13.08 -48.95 28.19
CA LYS A 190 -14.42 -49.11 28.78
C LYS A 190 -15.43 -48.06 28.29
N GLY A 191 -15.00 -47.10 27.46
CA GLY A 191 -15.84 -46.01 26.99
C GLY A 191 -16.15 -44.96 28.06
N GLU A 192 -15.35 -44.87 29.13
CA GLU A 192 -15.52 -43.84 30.16
C GLU A 192 -15.09 -42.45 29.67
N ARG A 193 -15.53 -41.39 30.37
CA ARG A 193 -15.20 -39.99 30.00
C ARG A 193 -13.70 -39.70 30.15
N LEU A 194 -13.13 -39.10 29.11
CA LEU A 194 -11.76 -38.56 29.09
C LEU A 194 -11.49 -37.61 30.27
N SER A 195 -10.26 -37.64 30.77
CA SER A 195 -9.83 -36.81 31.89
C SER A 195 -8.33 -36.53 31.85
N PRO A 196 -7.83 -35.50 32.57
CA PRO A 196 -6.40 -35.26 32.74
C PRO A 196 -5.61 -36.50 33.21
N GLN A 197 -6.27 -37.40 33.97
CA GLN A 197 -5.67 -38.63 34.47
C GLN A 197 -5.35 -39.64 33.36
N ALA A 198 -6.00 -39.56 32.19
CA ALA A 198 -5.69 -40.41 31.04
C ALA A 198 -4.37 -39.97 30.37
N ASP A 199 -4.14 -38.66 30.23
CA ASP A 199 -2.87 -38.13 29.72
C ASP A 199 -1.72 -38.48 30.69
N LEU A 200 -1.96 -38.41 32.02
CA LEU A 200 -0.97 -38.82 33.02
C LEU A 200 -0.63 -40.32 32.96
N TYR A 201 -1.60 -41.18 32.64
CA TYR A 201 -1.33 -42.60 32.40
C TYR A 201 -0.38 -42.79 31.21
N ALA A 202 -0.63 -42.10 30.11
CA ALA A 202 0.24 -42.14 28.93
C ALA A 202 1.67 -41.63 29.25
N VAL A 203 1.81 -40.56 30.04
CA VAL A 203 3.12 -40.13 30.57
C VAL A 203 3.78 -41.24 31.40
N GLY A 204 3.01 -41.95 32.22
CA GLY A 204 3.50 -43.11 32.97
C GLY A 204 4.06 -44.20 32.06
N VAL A 205 3.42 -44.49 30.94
CA VAL A 205 3.91 -45.48 29.96
C VAL A 205 5.20 -44.97 29.30
N ILE A 206 5.24 -43.72 28.86
CA ILE A 206 6.44 -43.10 28.25
C ILE A 206 7.61 -43.05 29.23
N ALA A 207 7.37 -42.63 30.48
CA ALA A 207 8.40 -42.59 31.52
C ALA A 207 8.92 -43.99 31.85
N TYR A 208 8.05 -45.01 31.85
CA TYR A 208 8.47 -46.41 32.02
C TYR A 208 9.43 -46.80 30.89
N GLU A 209 9.11 -46.50 29.63
CA GLU A 209 9.96 -46.80 28.49
C GLU A 209 11.32 -46.09 28.54
N ILE A 210 11.33 -44.81 28.92
CA ILE A 210 12.55 -44.01 29.05
C ILE A 210 13.52 -44.61 30.09
N PHE A 211 13.00 -45.07 31.24
CA PHE A 211 13.83 -45.60 32.32
C PHE A 211 14.13 -47.10 32.18
N ALA A 212 13.18 -47.92 31.72
CA ALA A 212 13.33 -49.37 31.58
C ALA A 212 13.91 -49.80 30.22
N GLY A 213 13.94 -48.90 29.22
CA GLY A 213 14.39 -49.19 27.85
C GLY A 213 13.43 -50.06 27.02
N ARG A 214 12.23 -50.37 27.54
CA ARG A 214 11.21 -51.20 26.87
C ARG A 214 9.79 -50.89 27.36
N HIS A 215 8.78 -51.18 26.53
CA HIS A 215 7.37 -51.00 26.87
C HIS A 215 6.93 -51.85 28.08
N PRO A 216 6.06 -51.35 28.99
CA PRO A 216 5.60 -52.10 30.18
C PRO A 216 4.77 -53.35 29.85
N PHE A 217 4.15 -53.40 28.67
CA PHE A 217 3.30 -54.50 28.21
C PHE A 217 3.74 -55.03 26.85
N ASN A 218 3.28 -56.23 26.47
CA ASN A 218 3.60 -56.83 25.18
C ASN A 218 2.74 -56.24 24.05
N VAL A 219 3.35 -55.40 23.22
CA VAL A 219 2.69 -54.71 22.09
C VAL A 219 2.58 -55.53 20.81
N ARG A 220 3.08 -56.79 20.77
CA ARG A 220 3.10 -57.60 19.53
C ARG A 220 1.73 -58.10 19.08
N MET A 221 0.77 -58.23 20.00
CA MET A 221 -0.59 -58.69 19.69
C MET A 221 -1.61 -57.81 20.39
N VAL A 222 -2.51 -57.18 19.62
CA VAL A 222 -3.49 -56.20 20.11
C VAL A 222 -4.37 -56.79 21.22
N GLY A 223 -4.92 -57.99 21.05
CA GLY A 223 -5.77 -58.62 22.08
C GLY A 223 -5.03 -58.88 23.41
N ALA A 224 -3.75 -59.27 23.34
CA ALA A 224 -2.93 -59.47 24.53
C ALA A 224 -2.56 -58.14 25.20
N LEU A 225 -2.29 -57.10 24.41
CA LEU A 225 -2.02 -55.75 24.88
C LEU A 225 -3.21 -55.18 25.65
N ILE A 226 -4.42 -55.26 25.09
CA ILE A 226 -5.64 -54.77 25.75
C ILE A 226 -5.85 -55.49 27.08
N ASN A 227 -5.71 -56.81 27.10
CA ASN A 227 -5.82 -57.60 28.34
C ASN A 227 -4.76 -57.19 29.38
N ASP A 228 -3.51 -57.02 28.97
CA ASP A 228 -2.41 -56.59 29.86
C ASP A 228 -2.65 -55.17 30.41
N VAL A 229 -3.08 -54.23 29.57
CA VAL A 229 -3.43 -52.86 29.98
C VAL A 229 -4.57 -52.87 30.99
N MET A 230 -5.57 -53.73 30.81
CA MET A 230 -6.75 -53.79 31.69
C MET A 230 -6.50 -54.50 33.03
N HIS A 231 -5.65 -55.53 33.05
CA HIS A 231 -5.59 -56.45 34.20
C HIS A 231 -4.20 -56.69 34.79
N LYS A 232 -3.12 -56.43 34.04
CA LYS A 232 -1.76 -56.80 34.46
C LYS A 232 -1.02 -55.61 35.06
N THR A 233 -0.36 -55.82 36.20
CA THR A 233 0.57 -54.85 36.78
C THR A 233 1.92 -54.90 36.04
N PRO A 234 2.50 -53.76 35.63
CA PRO A 234 3.82 -53.70 35.02
C PRO A 234 4.91 -54.19 35.98
N ASP A 235 5.99 -54.75 35.41
CA ASP A 235 7.18 -55.09 36.19
C ASP A 235 7.98 -53.83 36.54
N LEU A 236 7.84 -53.34 37.77
CA LEU A 236 8.53 -52.13 38.23
C LEU A 236 9.97 -52.38 38.68
N SER A 237 10.45 -53.64 38.72
CA SER A 237 11.81 -53.96 39.17
C SER A 237 12.90 -53.36 38.27
N LEU A 238 12.57 -53.10 37.00
CA LEU A 238 13.45 -52.46 36.03
C LEU A 238 13.61 -50.95 36.21
N LEU A 239 12.81 -50.34 37.08
CA LEU A 239 12.85 -48.91 37.36
C LEU A 239 13.70 -48.63 38.60
N PRO A 240 14.32 -47.42 38.70
CA PRO A 240 14.97 -46.97 39.92
C PRO A 240 14.02 -47.03 41.13
N ASP A 241 14.52 -47.53 42.27
CA ASP A 241 13.73 -47.72 43.50
C ASP A 241 12.96 -46.45 43.90
N ALA A 242 13.60 -45.29 43.74
CA ALA A 242 13.07 -43.96 43.99
C ALA A 242 11.70 -43.70 43.34
N ILE A 243 11.50 -44.10 42.08
CA ILE A 243 10.28 -43.76 41.32
C ILE A 243 9.24 -44.87 41.28
N ARG A 244 9.54 -46.08 41.79
CA ARG A 244 8.59 -47.20 41.78
C ARG A 244 7.22 -46.85 42.40
N PRO A 245 7.13 -46.15 43.54
CA PRO A 245 5.83 -45.77 44.10
C PRO A 245 5.04 -44.80 43.20
N LEU A 246 5.74 -43.85 42.57
CA LEU A 246 5.11 -42.89 41.64
C LEU A 246 4.61 -43.60 40.38
N MET A 247 5.43 -44.50 39.83
CA MET A 247 5.12 -45.27 38.63
C MET A 247 4.00 -46.28 38.86
N TYR A 248 3.93 -46.87 40.06
CA TYR A 248 2.79 -47.70 40.48
C TYR A 248 1.48 -46.92 40.40
N THR A 249 1.47 -45.69 40.91
CA THR A 249 0.27 -44.83 40.91
C THR A 249 -0.05 -44.32 39.50
N LEU A 250 0.93 -43.87 38.70
CA LEU A 250 0.70 -43.41 37.31
C LEU A 250 0.12 -44.51 36.41
N LEU A 251 0.55 -45.76 36.60
CA LEU A 251 0.11 -46.92 35.83
C LEU A 251 -1.02 -47.72 36.51
N ALA A 252 -1.62 -47.17 37.57
CA ALA A 252 -2.78 -47.75 38.24
C ALA A 252 -3.92 -48.01 37.23
N LYS A 253 -4.79 -48.99 37.50
CA LYS A 253 -5.86 -49.35 36.56
C LYS A 253 -7.13 -48.53 36.76
N THR A 254 -7.32 -47.98 37.96
CA THR A 254 -8.48 -47.16 38.29
C THR A 254 -8.12 -45.68 38.22
N ARG A 255 -9.06 -44.85 37.73
CA ARG A 255 -8.89 -43.40 37.68
C ARG A 255 -8.75 -42.77 39.08
N GLY A 256 -9.49 -43.30 40.07
CA GLY A 256 -9.49 -42.77 41.43
C GLY A 256 -8.12 -42.82 42.11
N GLU A 257 -7.36 -43.90 41.91
CA GLU A 257 -5.99 -44.03 42.41
C GLU A 257 -5.06 -42.98 41.76
N ARG A 258 -5.22 -42.73 40.46
CA ARG A 258 -4.43 -41.69 39.75
C ARG A 258 -4.78 -40.28 40.20
N MET A 259 -6.01 -40.00 40.63
CA MET A 259 -6.41 -38.68 41.12
C MET A 259 -5.64 -38.26 42.39
N ALA A 260 -5.11 -39.20 43.16
CA ALA A 260 -4.28 -38.91 44.33
C ALA A 260 -2.97 -38.17 43.97
N LEU A 261 -2.52 -38.27 42.71
CA LEU A 261 -1.34 -37.55 42.21
C LEU A 261 -1.60 -36.05 41.95
N GLY A 262 -2.86 -35.62 41.93
CA GLY A 262 -3.23 -34.24 41.67
C GLY A 262 -3.00 -33.83 40.21
N SER A 263 -2.18 -32.78 40.01
CA SER A 263 -1.91 -32.17 38.69
C SER A 263 -0.60 -32.67 38.06
N ALA A 264 -0.39 -32.39 36.77
CA ALA A 264 0.87 -32.72 36.10
C ALA A 264 2.10 -32.03 36.75
N LEU A 265 1.92 -30.85 37.36
CA LEU A 265 3.00 -30.17 38.11
C LEU A 265 3.32 -30.90 39.42
N MET A 266 2.33 -31.44 40.13
CA MET A 266 2.57 -32.25 41.33
C MET A 266 3.30 -33.55 40.98
N VAL A 267 3.00 -34.16 39.83
CA VAL A 267 3.74 -35.31 39.31
C VAL A 267 5.19 -34.91 38.98
N ARG A 268 5.41 -33.72 38.40
CA ARG A 268 6.76 -33.17 38.13
C ARG A 268 7.55 -33.05 39.43
N GLU A 269 6.97 -32.43 40.46
CA GLU A 269 7.60 -32.30 41.78
C GLU A 269 7.91 -33.66 42.41
N ALA A 270 6.97 -34.63 42.32
CA ALA A 270 7.16 -35.97 42.84
C ALA A 270 8.36 -36.70 42.18
N PHE A 271 8.59 -36.50 40.89
CA PHE A 271 9.80 -37.04 40.21
C PHE A 271 11.08 -36.46 40.81
N TYR A 272 11.21 -35.13 40.96
CA TYR A 272 12.41 -34.51 41.53
C TYR A 272 12.62 -34.91 43.01
N HIS A 273 11.54 -34.92 43.81
CA HIS A 273 11.60 -35.33 45.20
C HIS A 273 11.98 -36.80 45.38
N ALA A 274 11.51 -37.69 44.52
CA ALA A 274 11.89 -39.10 44.53
C ALA A 274 13.41 -39.30 44.42
N PHE A 275 14.08 -38.43 43.67
CA PHE A 275 15.54 -38.45 43.49
C PHE A 275 16.31 -37.51 44.43
N GLY A 276 15.63 -36.85 45.38
CA GLY A 276 16.27 -35.91 46.30
C GLY A 276 16.83 -34.65 45.64
N LEU A 277 16.33 -34.30 44.45
CA LEU A 277 16.77 -33.15 43.68
C LEU A 277 15.85 -31.94 43.93
N PRO A 278 16.38 -30.70 43.93
CA PRO A 278 15.54 -29.51 44.00
C PRO A 278 14.71 -29.38 42.71
N VAL A 279 13.44 -29.00 42.84
CA VAL A 279 12.58 -28.72 41.69
C VAL A 279 13.10 -27.46 40.99
N PRO A 280 13.44 -27.51 39.69
CA PRO A 280 13.87 -26.33 38.96
C PRO A 280 12.77 -25.27 38.94
N ARG A 281 13.16 -23.99 39.11
CA ARG A 281 12.23 -22.87 38.94
C ARG A 281 11.72 -22.82 37.50
N GLU A 282 10.49 -22.38 37.32
CA GLU A 282 9.95 -22.16 35.97
C GLU A 282 10.83 -21.16 35.20
N THR A 283 11.11 -21.48 33.94
CA THR A 283 11.81 -20.55 33.06
C THR A 283 10.90 -19.36 32.74
N LEU A 284 11.51 -18.23 32.38
CA LEU A 284 10.75 -17.05 31.99
C LEU A 284 9.80 -17.37 30.82
N ALA A 285 10.27 -18.12 29.82
CA ALA A 285 9.45 -18.57 28.69
C ALA A 285 8.20 -19.37 29.10
N VAL A 286 8.30 -20.24 30.12
CA VAL A 286 7.15 -20.97 30.66
C VAL A 286 6.20 -20.03 31.39
N ARG A 287 6.70 -19.09 32.21
CA ARG A 287 5.82 -18.10 32.87
C ARG A 287 5.10 -17.19 31.85
N GLU A 288 5.83 -16.73 30.83
CA GLU A 288 5.31 -15.95 29.72
C GLU A 288 4.20 -16.68 28.97
N SER A 289 4.34 -17.99 28.77
CA SER A 289 3.32 -18.80 28.10
C SER A 289 1.94 -18.70 28.78
N TYR A 290 1.91 -18.68 30.12
CA TYR A 290 0.66 -18.56 30.89
C TYR A 290 0.06 -17.16 30.77
N LEU A 291 0.91 -16.13 30.73
CA LEU A 291 0.52 -14.73 30.60
C LEU A 291 0.03 -14.38 29.19
N GLN A 292 0.68 -14.90 28.15
CA GLN A 292 0.33 -14.65 26.75
C GLN A 292 -1.01 -15.30 26.36
N ALA A 293 -1.30 -16.46 26.92
CA ALA A 293 -2.51 -17.20 26.60
C ALA A 293 -3.64 -16.96 27.62
N ALA A 294 -3.61 -15.83 28.34
CA ALA A 294 -4.71 -15.38 29.17
C ALA A 294 -6.03 -15.35 28.37
N ALA A 295 -7.15 -15.61 29.05
CA ALA A 295 -8.45 -15.68 28.40
C ALA A 295 -8.83 -14.34 27.78
N PHE A 296 -9.53 -14.39 26.64
CA PHE A 296 -10.13 -13.21 26.05
C PHE A 296 -11.41 -12.86 26.83
N VAL A 297 -11.39 -11.72 27.53
CA VAL A 297 -12.39 -11.38 28.58
C VAL A 297 -12.86 -9.93 28.43
N GLY A 298 -14.15 -9.69 28.67
CA GLY A 298 -14.71 -8.34 28.82
C GLY A 298 -14.77 -7.56 27.51
N ARG A 299 -14.86 -8.28 26.39
CA ARG A 299 -14.86 -7.76 25.01
C ARG A 299 -15.96 -8.40 24.16
N GLU A 300 -16.98 -8.97 24.81
CA GLU A 300 -18.04 -9.74 24.17
C GLU A 300 -18.86 -8.86 23.21
N GLU A 301 -19.11 -7.61 23.59
CA GLU A 301 -19.86 -6.66 22.77
C GLU A 301 -19.07 -6.23 21.53
N GLU A 302 -17.81 -5.85 21.70
CA GLU A 302 -16.93 -5.43 20.62
C GLU A 302 -16.72 -6.58 19.61
N MET A 303 -16.46 -7.79 20.10
CA MET A 303 -16.35 -8.96 19.23
C MET A 303 -17.66 -9.32 18.52
N ARG A 304 -18.82 -9.13 19.16
CA ARG A 304 -20.12 -9.33 18.52
C ARG A 304 -20.30 -8.39 17.33
N GLN A 305 -19.93 -7.11 17.46
CA GLN A 305 -20.00 -6.14 16.37
C GLN A 305 -19.05 -6.48 15.22
N LEU A 306 -17.79 -6.84 15.53
CA LEU A 306 -16.82 -7.23 14.51
C LEU A 306 -17.20 -8.55 13.82
N THR A 307 -17.83 -9.48 14.55
CA THR A 307 -18.34 -10.75 13.98
C THR A 307 -19.47 -10.48 12.98
N VAL A 308 -20.40 -9.57 13.30
CA VAL A 308 -21.45 -9.17 12.36
C VAL A 308 -20.85 -8.55 11.10
N ALA A 309 -19.92 -7.61 11.27
CA ALA A 309 -19.24 -6.97 10.14
C ALA A 309 -18.44 -7.96 9.27
N LEU A 310 -17.82 -8.97 9.89
CA LEU A 310 -17.16 -10.04 9.15
C LEU A 310 -18.17 -10.84 8.32
N ASN A 311 -19.31 -11.23 8.91
CA ASN A 311 -20.36 -11.95 8.19
C ASN A 311 -20.93 -11.12 7.02
N ASP A 312 -21.11 -9.81 7.20
CA ASP A 312 -21.53 -8.90 6.12
C ASP A 312 -20.49 -8.92 4.96
N ALA A 313 -19.19 -8.89 5.29
CA ALA A 313 -18.13 -8.99 4.28
C ALA A 313 -18.14 -10.34 3.57
N MET A 314 -18.47 -11.44 4.27
CA MET A 314 -18.68 -12.76 3.65
C MET A 314 -19.83 -12.75 2.63
N GLU A 315 -20.84 -11.90 2.83
CA GLU A 315 -21.96 -11.69 1.91
C GLU A 315 -21.67 -10.63 0.83
N GLY A 316 -20.45 -10.09 0.78
CA GLY A 316 -20.00 -9.12 -0.21
C GLY A 316 -20.21 -7.65 0.16
N LYS A 317 -20.63 -7.35 1.40
CA LYS A 317 -20.81 -5.98 1.91
C LYS A 317 -19.66 -5.61 2.82
N GLY A 318 -18.80 -4.72 2.36
CA GLY A 318 -17.62 -4.35 3.12
C GLY A 318 -17.90 -3.37 4.26
N SER A 319 -16.91 -3.18 5.11
CA SER A 319 -16.96 -2.17 6.17
C SER A 319 -15.57 -1.78 6.64
N ALA A 320 -15.43 -0.58 7.20
CA ALA A 320 -14.18 -0.09 7.77
C ALA A 320 -14.35 0.33 9.25
N TRP A 321 -13.49 -0.17 10.12
CA TRP A 321 -13.55 0.00 11.58
C TRP A 321 -12.23 0.55 12.13
N LEU A 322 -12.32 1.61 12.93
CA LEU A 322 -11.19 2.22 13.63
C LEU A 322 -11.33 1.96 15.14
N ILE A 323 -10.45 1.12 15.68
CA ILE A 323 -10.43 0.70 17.07
C ILE A 323 -9.46 1.57 17.87
N GLY A 324 -10.00 2.43 18.73
CA GLY A 324 -9.27 3.32 19.63
C GLY A 324 -9.19 2.80 21.05
N GLY A 325 -8.21 3.29 21.80
CA GLY A 325 -8.05 3.01 23.22
C GLY A 325 -6.64 3.30 23.71
N GLU A 326 -6.47 3.40 25.02
CA GLU A 326 -5.17 3.65 25.68
C GLU A 326 -4.16 2.54 25.36
N SER A 327 -2.87 2.84 25.42
CA SER A 327 -1.81 1.83 25.33
C SER A 327 -2.04 0.68 26.32
N GLY A 328 -1.85 -0.57 25.88
CA GLY A 328 -2.00 -1.76 26.72
C GLY A 328 -3.43 -2.24 27.01
N VAL A 329 -4.47 -1.55 26.54
CA VAL A 329 -5.89 -1.89 26.84
C VAL A 329 -6.40 -3.19 26.16
N GLY A 330 -5.61 -3.77 25.24
CA GLY A 330 -5.94 -5.03 24.56
C GLY A 330 -6.36 -4.91 23.07
N LYS A 331 -6.06 -3.80 22.39
CA LYS A 331 -6.38 -3.57 20.96
C LYS A 331 -5.90 -4.71 20.05
N SER A 332 -4.60 -5.03 20.09
CA SER A 332 -4.02 -6.11 19.29
C SER A 332 -4.60 -7.48 19.65
N ARG A 333 -5.09 -7.68 20.88
CA ARG A 333 -5.75 -8.94 21.24
C ARG A 333 -7.11 -9.09 20.57
N VAL A 334 -7.95 -8.04 20.58
CA VAL A 334 -9.24 -8.02 19.86
C VAL A 334 -9.04 -8.29 18.37
N VAL A 335 -8.06 -7.64 17.76
CA VAL A 335 -7.73 -7.83 16.34
C VAL A 335 -7.25 -9.25 16.05
N ASN A 336 -6.45 -9.87 16.92
CA ASN A 336 -6.01 -11.25 16.77
C ASN A 336 -7.16 -12.27 16.90
N GLU A 337 -8.12 -12.04 17.80
CA GLU A 337 -9.32 -12.87 17.88
C GLU A 337 -10.17 -12.75 16.60
N LEU A 338 -10.34 -11.53 16.07
CA LEU A 338 -11.02 -11.30 14.80
C LEU A 338 -10.30 -11.96 13.62
N ARG A 339 -8.97 -11.83 13.53
CA ARG A 339 -8.13 -12.49 12.54
C ARG A 339 -8.36 -13.99 12.54
N THR A 340 -8.34 -14.60 13.72
CA THR A 340 -8.58 -16.03 13.88
C THR A 340 -9.98 -16.41 13.43
N LEU A 341 -10.99 -15.62 13.78
CA LEU A 341 -12.38 -15.80 13.33
C LEU A 341 -12.51 -15.68 11.80
N ALA A 342 -11.84 -14.70 11.18
CA ALA A 342 -11.83 -14.46 9.74
C ALA A 342 -11.21 -15.62 8.94
N LEU A 343 -10.02 -16.09 9.35
CA LEU A 343 -9.38 -17.26 8.75
C LEU A 343 -10.28 -18.49 8.84
N VAL A 344 -10.93 -18.68 9.99
CA VAL A 344 -11.86 -19.80 10.22
C VAL A 344 -13.08 -19.74 9.31
N ASN A 345 -13.62 -18.54 9.05
CA ASN A 345 -14.74 -18.36 8.13
C ASN A 345 -14.31 -18.40 6.65
N GLY A 346 -13.01 -18.59 6.36
CA GLY A 346 -12.48 -18.72 5.00
C GLY A 346 -12.11 -17.40 4.32
N ALA A 347 -12.09 -16.30 5.07
CA ALA A 347 -11.62 -15.01 4.56
C ALA A 347 -10.10 -15.00 4.37
N LEU A 348 -9.65 -14.26 3.36
CA LEU A 348 -8.25 -13.96 3.16
C LEU A 348 -7.83 -12.84 4.12
N VAL A 349 -6.91 -13.10 5.03
CA VAL A 349 -6.40 -12.06 5.94
C VAL A 349 -5.08 -11.48 5.44
N ALA A 350 -4.99 -10.16 5.40
CA ALA A 350 -3.78 -9.40 5.13
C ALA A 350 -3.54 -8.39 6.25
N GLU A 351 -2.37 -8.42 6.87
CA GLU A 351 -2.05 -7.57 8.03
C GLU A 351 -0.80 -6.72 7.78
N THR A 352 -0.76 -5.56 8.43
CA THR A 352 0.40 -4.68 8.46
C THR A 352 0.45 -3.95 9.79
N GLN A 353 1.68 -3.65 10.24
CA GLN A 353 1.89 -2.76 11.37
C GLN A 353 2.60 -1.49 10.90
N SER A 354 2.16 -0.34 11.40
CA SER A 354 2.85 0.93 11.16
C SER A 354 4.14 0.97 11.96
N ILE A 355 5.25 1.40 11.34
CA ILE A 355 6.55 1.58 12.00
C ILE A 355 6.97 3.03 11.76
N THR A 356 7.53 3.67 12.77
CA THR A 356 7.82 5.10 12.83
C THR A 356 8.89 5.61 11.84
N GLU A 357 9.58 4.75 11.08
CA GLU A 357 10.92 5.08 10.56
C GLU A 357 11.18 4.80 9.07
N THR A 358 10.17 4.84 8.22
CA THR A 358 10.46 4.91 6.77
C THR A 358 9.51 5.82 6.02
N SER A 359 10.13 6.77 5.34
CA SER A 359 9.56 7.80 4.49
C SER A 359 9.02 7.27 3.14
N SER A 360 8.87 5.95 2.97
CA SER A 360 8.33 5.40 1.72
C SER A 360 6.81 5.65 1.65
N PRO A 361 6.32 6.39 0.63
CA PRO A 361 4.90 6.56 0.39
C PRO A 361 4.23 5.18 0.26
N PHE A 362 3.06 5.00 0.88
CA PHE A 362 2.31 3.74 0.81
C PHE A 362 2.97 2.50 1.41
N ARG A 363 4.04 2.59 2.22
CA ARG A 363 4.66 1.40 2.86
C ARG A 363 3.65 0.50 3.59
N LEU A 364 2.63 1.07 4.22
CA LEU A 364 1.55 0.30 4.86
C LEU A 364 0.84 -0.66 3.91
N TRP A 365 0.80 -0.33 2.63
CA TRP A 365 0.13 -1.12 1.61
C TRP A 365 1.04 -2.18 0.99
N ALA A 366 2.36 -2.13 1.21
CA ALA A 366 3.29 -3.07 0.59
C ALA A 366 3.05 -4.53 1.04
N SER A 367 3.01 -4.78 2.35
CA SER A 367 2.71 -6.11 2.91
C SER A 367 1.34 -6.63 2.49
N ILE A 368 0.33 -5.76 2.50
CA ILE A 368 -1.03 -6.06 2.07
C ILE A 368 -1.03 -6.47 0.59
N LEU A 369 -0.44 -5.65 -0.29
CA LEU A 369 -0.36 -5.93 -1.72
C LEU A 369 0.37 -7.24 -2.00
N ARG A 370 1.51 -7.49 -1.34
CA ARG A 370 2.24 -8.76 -1.47
C ARG A 370 1.34 -9.95 -1.16
N ARG A 371 0.62 -9.91 -0.05
CA ARG A 371 -0.28 -11.01 0.36
C ARG A 371 -1.39 -11.24 -0.67
N LEU A 372 -2.02 -10.16 -1.13
CA LEU A 372 -3.16 -10.26 -2.02
C LEU A 372 -2.77 -10.64 -3.45
N CYS A 373 -1.56 -10.30 -3.91
CA CYS A 373 -1.09 -10.67 -5.26
C CYS A 373 -0.93 -12.19 -5.43
N LEU A 374 -0.60 -12.91 -4.36
CA LEU A 374 -0.41 -14.37 -4.43
C LEU A 374 -1.71 -15.14 -4.71
N SER A 375 -2.88 -14.54 -4.46
CA SER A 375 -4.19 -15.19 -4.55
C SER A 375 -5.02 -14.78 -5.77
N VAL A 376 -4.44 -14.02 -6.71
CA VAL A 376 -5.13 -13.57 -7.94
C VAL A 376 -4.56 -14.29 -9.17
N GLU A 377 -5.41 -14.52 -10.16
CA GLU A 377 -5.01 -15.14 -11.43
C GLU A 377 -4.00 -14.29 -12.22
N PRO A 378 -3.09 -14.90 -13.00
CA PRO A 378 -2.10 -14.21 -13.82
C PRO A 378 -2.69 -13.11 -14.73
N SER A 379 -3.94 -13.27 -15.19
CA SER A 379 -4.66 -12.33 -16.07
C SER A 379 -4.88 -10.94 -15.47
N PHE A 380 -4.76 -10.79 -14.15
CA PHE A 380 -4.82 -9.49 -13.47
C PHE A 380 -3.53 -8.67 -13.65
N PHE A 381 -2.38 -9.34 -13.76
CA PHE A 381 -1.07 -8.69 -13.84
C PHE A 381 -0.80 -8.17 -15.26
N THR A 382 -1.58 -7.18 -15.67
CA THR A 382 -1.30 -6.35 -16.85
C THR A 382 -0.04 -5.50 -16.60
N ASP A 383 0.61 -5.05 -17.67
CA ASP A 383 1.78 -4.16 -17.57
C ASP A 383 1.49 -2.90 -16.73
N PHE A 384 0.28 -2.35 -16.87
CA PHE A 384 -0.20 -1.24 -16.04
C PHE A 384 -0.27 -1.60 -14.55
N ALA A 385 -0.93 -2.71 -14.20
CA ALA A 385 -1.09 -3.12 -12.81
C ALA A 385 0.28 -3.41 -12.16
N VAL A 386 1.18 -4.08 -12.89
CA VAL A 386 2.55 -4.36 -12.44
C VAL A 386 3.34 -3.05 -12.27
N ALA A 387 3.25 -2.11 -13.22
CA ALA A 387 3.94 -0.82 -13.13
C ALA A 387 3.47 0.02 -11.93
N VAL A 388 2.16 0.08 -11.67
CA VAL A 388 1.60 0.79 -10.50
C VAL A 388 1.99 0.10 -9.20
N MET A 389 1.92 -1.23 -9.14
CA MET A 389 2.31 -1.99 -7.95
C MET A 389 3.80 -1.92 -7.67
N ARG A 390 4.66 -1.81 -8.69
CA ARG A 390 6.12 -1.67 -8.52
C ARG A 390 6.51 -0.43 -7.71
N ALA A 391 5.68 0.62 -7.73
CA ALA A 391 5.88 1.80 -6.90
C ALA A 391 5.74 1.52 -5.39
N VAL A 392 5.09 0.43 -4.99
CA VAL A 392 4.85 0.02 -3.59
C VAL A 392 5.52 -1.31 -3.25
N VAL A 393 5.64 -2.23 -4.22
CA VAL A 393 6.26 -3.55 -4.13
C VAL A 393 7.29 -3.69 -5.27
N PRO A 394 8.54 -3.20 -5.08
CA PRO A 394 9.52 -3.12 -6.17
C PRO A 394 9.89 -4.45 -6.82
N ASP A 395 9.82 -5.54 -6.05
CA ASP A 395 10.15 -6.92 -6.42
C ASP A 395 8.91 -7.74 -6.83
N ILE A 396 7.82 -7.08 -7.24
CA ILE A 396 6.56 -7.73 -7.61
C ILE A 396 6.73 -8.83 -8.67
N ASP A 397 7.70 -8.70 -9.60
CA ASP A 397 7.96 -9.71 -10.65
C ASP A 397 8.45 -11.04 -10.08
N LYS A 398 9.28 -10.99 -9.03
CA LYS A 398 9.75 -12.18 -8.31
C LYS A 398 8.59 -12.85 -7.60
N LEU A 399 7.71 -12.04 -7.01
CA LEU A 399 6.54 -12.52 -6.27
C LEU A 399 5.56 -13.25 -7.18
N ILE A 400 5.30 -12.76 -8.40
CA ILE A 400 4.33 -13.34 -9.33
C ILE A 400 4.91 -14.45 -10.24
N GLY A 401 6.24 -14.63 -10.28
CA GLY A 401 6.88 -15.77 -10.93
C GLY A 401 7.41 -15.54 -12.35
N GLY A 402 8.00 -14.36 -12.62
CA GLY A 402 9.00 -14.13 -13.69
C GLY A 402 8.60 -14.46 -15.13
N GLY A 403 8.17 -13.46 -15.90
CA GLY A 403 7.97 -13.61 -17.35
C GLY A 403 7.54 -12.37 -18.13
N MET A 404 7.69 -11.15 -17.61
CA MET A 404 7.49 -9.93 -18.39
C MET A 404 8.80 -9.15 -18.38
N GLY A 405 9.34 -8.91 -19.57
CA GLY A 405 10.67 -8.31 -19.77
C GLY A 405 10.79 -6.93 -19.12
N GLU A 406 12.04 -6.51 -18.92
CA GLU A 406 12.36 -5.17 -18.40
C GLU A 406 11.63 -4.09 -19.19
N LEU A 407 10.65 -3.46 -18.55
CA LEU A 407 10.03 -2.24 -19.06
C LEU A 407 11.03 -1.08 -18.86
N PRO A 408 11.27 -0.25 -19.88
CA PRO A 408 12.16 0.90 -19.76
C PRO A 408 11.61 1.90 -18.73
N PRO A 409 12.48 2.67 -18.06
CA PRO A 409 12.05 3.71 -17.12
C PRO A 409 11.11 4.70 -17.83
N ILE A 410 9.99 5.01 -17.19
CA ILE A 410 9.07 6.06 -17.62
C ILE A 410 9.88 7.37 -17.61
N VAL A 411 10.24 7.86 -18.79
CA VAL A 411 10.76 9.23 -18.94
C VAL A 411 9.60 10.16 -18.56
N PRO A 412 9.74 11.04 -17.56
CA PRO A 412 8.69 11.98 -17.23
C PRO A 412 8.49 12.90 -18.43
N THR A 413 7.39 12.73 -19.16
CA THR A 413 6.90 13.85 -19.97
C THR A 413 6.40 14.92 -19.03
N ALA A 414 6.81 16.15 -19.31
CA ALA A 414 6.37 17.32 -18.55
C ALA A 414 4.84 17.28 -18.38
N PRO A 415 4.32 17.41 -17.16
CA PRO A 415 2.88 17.52 -16.98
C PRO A 415 2.40 18.79 -17.65
N THR A 416 1.46 18.64 -18.58
CA THR A 416 0.81 19.76 -19.26
C THR A 416 -0.18 20.52 -18.36
N SER A 417 -0.19 20.24 -17.05
CA SER A 417 -0.89 21.04 -16.02
C SER A 417 -0.51 20.63 -14.59
N GLU A 418 -0.60 21.58 -13.66
CA GLU A 418 -0.35 21.65 -12.20
C GLU A 418 -0.53 20.41 -11.25
N ASP A 419 -0.86 19.21 -11.71
CA ASP A 419 -1.56 18.23 -10.86
C ASP A 419 -0.97 16.81 -10.86
N ASP A 420 0.35 16.68 -10.87
CA ASP A 420 1.03 15.38 -10.69
C ASP A 420 0.90 14.86 -9.24
N ASN A 421 -0.25 14.23 -9.00
CA ASN A 421 -0.53 13.36 -7.86
C ASN A 421 -1.28 12.10 -8.35
N GLU A 422 -0.81 11.46 -9.44
CA GLU A 422 -1.54 10.34 -10.08
C GLU A 422 -1.35 8.97 -9.40
N LEU A 423 -0.32 8.77 -8.58
CA LEU A 423 -0.05 7.45 -7.97
C LEU A 423 -1.12 6.97 -6.97
N PRO A 424 -1.64 7.78 -6.02
CA PRO A 424 -2.70 7.35 -5.10
C PRO A 424 -3.98 6.88 -5.81
N SER A 425 -4.42 7.59 -6.87
CA SER A 425 -5.63 7.23 -7.61
C SER A 425 -5.44 5.96 -8.44
N ARG A 426 -4.25 5.78 -9.05
CA ARG A 426 -3.88 4.53 -9.74
C ARG A 426 -3.83 3.35 -8.77
N LEU A 427 -3.22 3.53 -7.59
CA LEU A 427 -3.18 2.51 -6.54
C LEU A 427 -4.59 2.16 -6.06
N LEU A 428 -5.46 3.15 -5.83
CA LEU A 428 -6.85 2.91 -5.45
C LEU A 428 -7.56 2.02 -6.47
N SER A 429 -7.45 2.31 -7.77
CA SER A 429 -8.07 1.52 -8.84
C SER A 429 -7.56 0.08 -8.86
N VAL A 430 -6.23 -0.10 -8.89
CA VAL A 430 -5.60 -1.43 -8.89
C VAL A 430 -6.00 -2.21 -7.65
N MET A 431 -5.97 -1.60 -6.47
CA MET A 431 -6.32 -2.25 -5.21
C MET A 431 -7.80 -2.64 -5.13
N THR A 432 -8.69 -1.77 -5.59
CA THR A 432 -10.14 -2.03 -5.63
C THR A 432 -10.45 -3.23 -6.51
N GLU A 433 -9.83 -3.30 -7.70
CA GLU A 433 -9.98 -4.46 -8.58
C GLU A 433 -9.35 -5.72 -7.99
N LEU A 434 -8.19 -5.58 -7.34
CA LEU A 434 -7.50 -6.68 -6.67
C LEU A 434 -8.36 -7.29 -5.57
N PHE A 435 -9.11 -6.48 -4.80
CA PHE A 435 -10.08 -6.96 -3.82
C PHE A 435 -11.26 -7.70 -4.48
N ARG A 436 -11.81 -7.20 -5.59
CA ARG A 436 -12.95 -7.84 -6.29
C ARG A 436 -12.59 -9.19 -6.91
N ARG A 437 -11.34 -9.35 -7.36
CA ARG A 437 -10.83 -10.55 -8.02
C ARG A 437 -10.37 -11.65 -7.08
N GLN A 438 -10.44 -11.45 -5.78
CA GLN A 438 -10.14 -12.52 -4.83
C GLN A 438 -11.14 -13.67 -5.01
N ARG A 439 -10.59 -14.87 -5.25
CA ARG A 439 -11.36 -16.08 -5.53
C ARG A 439 -10.73 -17.27 -4.83
N THR A 440 -11.57 -18.11 -4.25
CA THR A 440 -11.18 -19.43 -3.75
C THR A 440 -12.08 -20.47 -4.39
N ASN A 441 -11.50 -21.36 -5.20
CA ASN A 441 -12.23 -22.41 -5.93
C ASN A 441 -13.40 -21.87 -6.78
N GLY A 442 -13.22 -20.72 -7.43
CA GLY A 442 -14.21 -20.09 -8.31
C GLY A 442 -15.29 -19.25 -7.63
N ALA A 443 -15.36 -19.23 -6.29
CA ALA A 443 -16.26 -18.35 -5.53
C ALA A 443 -15.54 -17.08 -5.04
N PRO A 444 -16.23 -15.94 -4.90
CA PRO A 444 -15.66 -14.74 -4.25
C PRO A 444 -15.10 -15.08 -2.87
N GLN A 445 -13.85 -14.69 -2.62
CA GLN A 445 -13.24 -14.81 -1.31
C GLN A 445 -13.19 -13.42 -0.65
N PRO A 446 -13.81 -13.23 0.52
CA PRO A 446 -13.75 -11.96 1.22
C PRO A 446 -12.38 -11.72 1.83
N VAL A 447 -12.01 -10.45 1.97
CA VAL A 447 -10.71 -10.03 2.50
C VAL A 447 -10.88 -9.31 3.83
N VAL A 448 -10.05 -9.64 4.82
CA VAL A 448 -9.92 -8.85 6.04
C VAL A 448 -8.56 -8.19 6.06
N VAL A 449 -8.54 -6.86 6.05
CA VAL A 449 -7.32 -6.06 6.07
C VAL A 449 -7.14 -5.47 7.46
N ILE A 450 -6.00 -5.74 8.10
CA ILE A 450 -5.69 -5.32 9.46
C ILE A 450 -4.53 -4.32 9.44
N PHE A 451 -4.76 -3.12 9.97
CA PHE A 451 -3.75 -2.10 10.21
C PHE A 451 -3.50 -1.95 11.71
N GLU A 452 -2.33 -2.32 12.19
CA GLU A 452 -1.93 -2.03 13.56
C GLU A 452 -1.22 -0.67 13.68
N ASP A 453 -1.55 0.07 14.73
CA ASP A 453 -0.92 1.34 15.12
C ASP A 453 -0.96 2.44 14.04
N LEU A 454 -2.13 2.68 13.42
CA LEU A 454 -2.33 3.63 12.29
C LEU A 454 -1.86 5.08 12.56
N HIS A 455 -1.64 5.47 13.81
CA HIS A 455 -1.18 6.80 14.18
C HIS A 455 0.26 7.11 13.70
N TRP A 456 1.07 6.10 13.36
CA TRP A 456 2.37 6.29 12.73
C TRP A 456 2.36 6.20 11.20
N ALA A 457 1.18 6.06 10.59
CA ALA A 457 1.03 5.98 9.15
C ALA A 457 1.46 7.28 8.44
N SER A 458 2.13 7.14 7.29
CA SER A 458 2.38 8.29 6.42
C SER A 458 1.07 8.88 5.89
N ARG A 459 1.05 10.21 5.68
CA ARG A 459 -0.15 10.91 5.20
C ARG A 459 -0.67 10.33 3.87
N ASP A 460 0.21 9.90 2.99
CA ASP A 460 -0.15 9.30 1.70
C ASP A 460 -0.84 7.94 1.88
N SER A 461 -0.34 7.10 2.80
CA SER A 461 -0.99 5.81 3.14
C SER A 461 -2.38 6.01 3.76
N VAL A 462 -2.52 7.00 4.65
CA VAL A 462 -3.80 7.37 5.27
C VAL A 462 -4.78 7.95 4.22
N THR A 463 -4.26 8.68 3.23
CA THR A 463 -5.08 9.26 2.15
C THR A 463 -5.61 8.15 1.25
N LEU A 464 -4.77 7.20 0.83
CA LEU A 464 -5.20 6.02 0.08
C LEU A 464 -6.19 5.15 0.88
N LEU A 465 -5.94 4.94 2.18
CA LEU A 465 -6.88 4.26 3.08
C LEU A 465 -8.22 4.96 3.13
N SER A 466 -8.23 6.28 3.32
CA SER A 466 -9.46 7.07 3.33
C SER A 466 -10.23 6.95 2.01
N ALA A 467 -9.52 6.88 0.88
CA ALA A 467 -10.12 6.70 -0.44
C ALA A 467 -10.73 5.30 -0.61
N ILE A 468 -10.03 4.23 -0.20
CA ILE A 468 -10.58 2.86 -0.21
C ILE A 468 -11.80 2.76 0.71
N CYS A 469 -11.75 3.37 1.90
CA CYS A 469 -12.89 3.38 2.83
C CYS A 469 -14.15 4.04 2.26
N ARG A 470 -14.05 4.91 1.24
CA ARG A 470 -15.23 5.50 0.58
C ARG A 470 -15.96 4.53 -0.35
N VAL A 471 -15.27 3.51 -0.84
CA VAL A 471 -15.81 2.50 -1.77
C VAL A 471 -15.93 1.12 -1.12
N VAL A 472 -15.59 0.99 0.16
CA VAL A 472 -15.49 -0.31 0.85
C VAL A 472 -16.83 -1.04 0.94
N ASP A 473 -17.95 -0.32 1.04
CA ASP A 473 -19.28 -0.91 1.16
C ASP A 473 -19.66 -1.79 -0.05
N ASP A 474 -19.09 -1.50 -1.23
CA ASP A 474 -19.29 -2.24 -2.49
C ASP A 474 -18.22 -3.34 -2.74
N LEU A 475 -17.36 -3.59 -1.77
CA LEU A 475 -16.29 -4.58 -1.85
C LEU A 475 -16.51 -5.70 -0.82
N PRO A 476 -16.11 -6.95 -1.11
CA PRO A 476 -16.13 -8.03 -0.13
C PRO A 476 -14.96 -7.89 0.88
N VAL A 477 -14.82 -6.72 1.50
CA VAL A 477 -13.64 -6.34 2.29
C VAL A 477 -14.03 -5.78 3.64
N MET A 478 -13.45 -6.31 4.71
CA MET A 478 -13.49 -5.71 6.04
C MET A 478 -12.13 -5.10 6.37
N ILE A 479 -12.09 -3.80 6.62
CA ILE A 479 -10.88 -3.08 7.03
C ILE A 479 -10.97 -2.79 8.52
N VAL A 480 -9.94 -3.17 9.28
CA VAL A 480 -9.82 -2.89 10.71
C VAL A 480 -8.50 -2.20 10.97
N ALA A 481 -8.54 -1.01 11.55
CA ALA A 481 -7.35 -0.27 11.96
C ALA A 481 -7.35 -0.01 13.46
N THR A 482 -6.20 -0.07 14.11
CA THR A 482 -6.04 0.29 15.53
C THR A 482 -5.25 1.59 15.67
N TYR A 483 -5.56 2.37 16.72
CA TYR A 483 -4.76 3.55 17.08
C TYR A 483 -4.76 3.81 18.59
N ARG A 484 -3.89 4.72 19.03
CA ARG A 484 -3.71 5.09 20.43
C ARG A 484 -4.37 6.44 20.72
N ASP A 485 -5.40 6.42 21.58
CA ASP A 485 -6.13 7.62 22.00
C ASP A 485 -5.22 8.62 22.74
N ASP A 486 -4.24 8.10 23.47
CA ASP A 486 -3.30 8.83 24.30
C ASP A 486 -2.19 9.53 23.51
N GLU A 487 -1.87 9.06 22.30
CA GLU A 487 -0.83 9.66 21.45
C GLU A 487 -1.40 10.57 20.36
N THR A 488 -2.51 10.17 19.72
CA THR A 488 -3.10 10.94 18.60
C THR A 488 -4.63 10.96 18.72
N PRO A 489 -5.19 11.69 19.71
CA PRO A 489 -6.62 11.74 19.94
C PRO A 489 -7.40 12.31 18.73
N GLU A 490 -6.75 13.12 17.90
CA GLU A 490 -7.34 13.74 16.72
C GLU A 490 -7.49 12.79 15.52
N LEU A 491 -6.86 11.61 15.53
CA LEU A 491 -6.89 10.69 14.39
C LEU A 491 -8.31 10.20 14.08
N ALA A 492 -9.10 9.92 15.12
CA ALA A 492 -10.50 9.52 14.95
C ALA A 492 -11.33 10.61 14.25
N ALA A 493 -11.06 11.89 14.53
CA ALA A 493 -11.74 13.02 13.87
C ALA A 493 -11.31 13.19 12.40
N ARG A 494 -10.09 12.74 12.04
CA ARG A 494 -9.57 12.78 10.66
C ARG A 494 -10.09 11.63 9.80
N MET A 495 -10.41 10.49 10.39
CA MET A 495 -10.84 9.26 9.71
C MET A 495 -12.37 9.11 9.73
N THR A 496 -13.10 10.09 9.21
CA THR A 496 -14.58 10.13 9.28
C THR A 496 -15.28 9.03 8.47
N THR A 497 -14.58 8.40 7.52
CA THR A 497 -15.11 7.31 6.69
C THR A 497 -15.07 5.95 7.40
N MET A 498 -14.46 5.85 8.58
CA MET A 498 -14.40 4.60 9.36
C MET A 498 -15.33 4.64 10.57
N ARG A 499 -15.94 3.50 10.91
CA ARG A 499 -16.75 3.35 12.12
C ARG A 499 -15.84 3.28 13.35
N HIS A 500 -16.06 4.16 14.31
CA HIS A 500 -15.20 4.26 15.49
C HIS A 500 -15.67 3.33 16.63
N MET A 501 -14.74 2.56 17.18
CA MET A 501 -14.95 1.68 18.33
C MET A 501 -13.90 1.98 19.39
N ARG A 502 -14.32 2.41 20.59
CA ARG A 502 -13.40 2.71 21.69
C ARG A 502 -13.38 1.58 22.71
N LEU A 503 -12.20 1.04 22.99
CA LEU A 503 -12.01 0.00 24.00
C LEU A 503 -11.85 0.61 25.40
N PRO A 504 -12.77 0.34 26.34
CA PRO A 504 -12.63 0.77 27.73
C PRO A 504 -11.62 -0.10 28.50
N ARG A 505 -11.16 0.35 29.67
CA ARG A 505 -10.43 -0.50 30.63
C ARG A 505 -11.33 -1.65 31.13
N LEU A 506 -10.73 -2.74 31.62
CA LEU A 506 -11.48 -3.89 32.11
C LEU A 506 -12.27 -3.53 33.38
N SER A 507 -13.49 -4.04 33.46
CA SER A 507 -14.28 -3.96 34.69
C SER A 507 -13.72 -4.87 35.77
N LYS A 508 -14.10 -4.66 37.03
CA LYS A 508 -13.74 -5.54 38.15
C LYS A 508 -14.07 -7.03 37.90
N HIS A 509 -15.16 -7.28 37.17
CA HIS A 509 -15.52 -8.63 36.73
C HIS A 509 -14.52 -9.19 35.72
N GLY A 510 -14.14 -8.39 34.71
CA GLY A 510 -13.12 -8.76 33.73
C GLY A 510 -11.73 -8.95 34.34
N ILE A 511 -11.36 -8.16 35.37
CA ILE A 511 -10.13 -8.35 36.16
C ILE A 511 -10.15 -9.72 36.83
N ALA A 512 -11.27 -10.10 37.46
CA ALA A 512 -11.41 -11.37 38.14
C ALA A 512 -11.32 -12.57 37.18
N GLU A 513 -12.00 -12.51 36.04
CA GLU A 513 -11.97 -13.57 35.02
C GLU A 513 -10.60 -13.70 34.36
N LEU A 514 -9.94 -12.58 34.02
CA LEU A 514 -8.60 -12.60 33.45
C LEU A 514 -7.59 -13.17 34.45
N SER A 515 -7.64 -12.72 35.70
CA SER A 515 -6.80 -13.21 36.79
C SER A 515 -7.03 -14.70 37.07
N GLU A 516 -8.29 -15.16 37.10
CA GLU A 516 -8.64 -16.57 37.25
C GLU A 516 -8.11 -17.43 36.08
N SER A 517 -8.12 -16.90 34.86
CA SER A 517 -7.58 -17.62 33.69
C SER A 517 -6.05 -17.84 33.76
N ILE A 518 -5.33 -16.96 34.46
CA ILE A 518 -3.87 -17.02 34.59
C ILE A 518 -3.46 -17.79 35.86
N LEU A 519 -4.09 -17.48 37.00
CA LEU A 519 -3.73 -17.99 38.34
C LEU A 519 -4.63 -19.13 38.84
N GLY A 520 -5.65 -19.53 38.08
CA GLY A 520 -6.68 -20.46 38.53
C GLY A 520 -7.58 -19.87 39.62
N ALA A 521 -8.17 -20.71 40.48
CA ALA A 521 -9.12 -20.28 41.51
C ALA A 521 -8.57 -19.19 42.46
N ALA A 522 -7.26 -19.14 42.68
CA ALA A 522 -6.60 -18.10 43.47
C ALA A 522 -6.75 -16.70 42.86
N GLY A 523 -6.80 -16.60 41.53
CA GLY A 523 -6.95 -15.34 40.81
C GLY A 523 -8.31 -14.65 41.03
N ARG A 524 -9.35 -15.42 41.38
CA ARG A 524 -10.70 -14.91 41.66
C ARG A 524 -10.89 -14.46 43.11
N ALA A 525 -9.89 -14.66 43.98
CA ALA A 525 -9.99 -14.29 45.39
C ALA A 525 -10.18 -12.76 45.54
N PRO A 526 -11.13 -12.28 46.39
CA PRO A 526 -11.44 -10.85 46.49
C PRO A 526 -10.21 -9.97 46.79
N LYS A 527 -9.32 -10.42 47.69
CA LYS A 527 -8.08 -9.72 48.03
C LYS A 527 -7.13 -9.54 46.83
N MET A 528 -7.07 -10.54 45.94
CA MET A 528 -6.25 -10.48 44.72
C MET A 528 -6.87 -9.49 43.73
N VAL A 529 -8.18 -9.59 43.47
CA VAL A 529 -8.90 -8.71 42.54
C VAL A 529 -8.82 -7.24 42.98
N ASP A 530 -9.01 -6.96 44.27
CA ASP A 530 -8.92 -5.60 44.83
C ASP A 530 -7.50 -5.01 44.72
N MET A 531 -6.47 -5.84 44.81
CA MET A 531 -5.07 -5.43 44.61
C MET A 531 -4.81 -5.12 43.13
N LEU A 532 -5.19 -6.03 42.23
CA LEU A 532 -5.02 -5.84 40.79
C LEU A 532 -5.79 -4.61 40.30
N GLU A 533 -7.03 -4.40 40.74
CA GLU A 533 -7.81 -3.20 40.42
C GLU A 533 -7.10 -1.92 40.86
N ARG A 534 -6.56 -1.89 42.09
CA ARG A 534 -5.85 -0.72 42.64
C ARG A 534 -4.53 -0.41 41.93
N GLU A 535 -3.74 -1.42 41.59
CA GLU A 535 -2.40 -1.23 41.00
C GLU A 535 -2.46 -0.98 39.49
N THR A 536 -3.54 -1.39 38.81
CA THR A 536 -3.62 -1.43 37.33
C THR A 536 -4.70 -0.52 36.75
N GLU A 537 -5.66 -0.09 37.59
CA GLU A 537 -6.86 0.66 37.19
C GLU A 537 -7.66 -0.03 36.06
N GLY A 538 -7.51 -1.36 35.90
CA GLY A 538 -8.17 -2.16 34.87
C GLY A 538 -7.49 -2.17 33.50
N ASN A 539 -6.28 -1.63 33.36
CA ASN A 539 -5.50 -1.79 32.12
C ASN A 539 -4.95 -3.23 32.02
N ALA A 540 -5.32 -3.96 30.96
CA ALA A 540 -4.99 -5.37 30.80
C ALA A 540 -3.48 -5.65 30.77
N PHE A 541 -2.69 -4.78 30.12
CA PHE A 541 -1.24 -4.92 30.09
C PHE A 541 -0.62 -4.78 31.50
N PHE A 542 -1.05 -3.79 32.29
CA PHE A 542 -0.56 -3.64 33.66
C PHE A 542 -1.00 -4.78 34.57
N LEU A 543 -2.20 -5.31 34.34
CA LEU A 543 -2.70 -6.47 35.08
C LEU A 543 -1.81 -7.70 34.84
N VAL A 544 -1.49 -7.99 33.58
CA VAL A 544 -0.54 -9.05 33.23
C VAL A 544 0.84 -8.79 33.85
N GLU A 545 1.30 -7.54 33.90
CA GLU A 545 2.59 -7.23 34.54
C GLU A 545 2.59 -7.43 36.05
N VAL A 546 1.55 -6.95 36.75
CA VAL A 546 1.47 -7.14 38.21
C VAL A 546 1.47 -8.63 38.52
N ILE A 547 0.73 -9.44 37.76
CA ILE A 547 0.76 -10.91 37.91
C ILE A 547 2.15 -11.48 37.61
N ARG A 548 2.83 -10.98 36.56
CA ARG A 548 4.22 -11.38 36.23
C ARG A 548 5.18 -11.12 37.39
N ALA A 549 5.13 -9.93 37.97
CA ALA A 549 5.98 -9.54 39.10
C ALA A 549 5.70 -10.41 40.34
N LEU A 550 4.42 -10.71 40.62
CA LEU A 550 4.05 -11.62 41.70
C LEU A 550 4.53 -13.05 41.44
N ALA A 551 4.48 -13.52 40.19
CA ALA A 551 4.97 -14.85 39.81
C ALA A 551 6.50 -14.97 39.90
N GLU A 552 7.24 -13.90 39.58
CA GLU A 552 8.70 -13.85 39.79
C GLU A 552 9.08 -13.99 41.26
N GLU A 553 8.37 -13.27 42.15
CA GLU A 553 8.61 -13.30 43.60
C GLU A 553 8.22 -14.66 44.21
N ALA A 554 7.10 -15.25 43.75
CA ALA A 554 6.62 -16.56 44.17
C ALA A 554 7.40 -17.75 43.56
N GLY A 555 8.21 -17.51 42.52
CA GLY A 555 9.03 -18.51 41.82
C GLY A 555 8.29 -19.44 40.85
N ASP A 556 6.98 -19.67 41.05
CA ASP A 556 6.09 -20.44 40.17
C ASP A 556 4.73 -19.74 40.13
N ILE A 557 4.10 -19.67 38.96
CA ILE A 557 2.80 -18.98 38.80
C ILE A 557 1.69 -19.62 39.65
N SER A 558 1.81 -20.91 39.95
CA SER A 558 0.89 -21.71 40.76
C SER A 558 0.91 -21.32 42.24
N ASN A 559 1.99 -20.67 42.70
CA ASN A 559 2.16 -20.26 44.09
C ASN A 559 1.63 -18.84 44.35
N VAL A 560 1.27 -18.09 43.30
CA VAL A 560 0.72 -16.75 43.42
C VAL A 560 -0.66 -16.81 44.08
N GLY A 561 -0.81 -16.12 45.22
CA GLY A 561 -2.03 -16.14 46.03
C GLY A 561 -2.10 -17.25 47.09
N ILE A 562 -1.09 -18.13 47.15
CA ILE A 562 -0.88 -19.05 48.29
C ILE A 562 0.01 -18.39 49.36
N SER A 563 0.98 -17.59 48.95
CA SER A 563 1.80 -16.73 49.82
C SER A 563 1.09 -15.41 50.18
N ASP A 564 1.52 -14.76 51.27
CA ASP A 564 1.02 -13.43 51.63
C ASP A 564 1.29 -12.42 50.50
N LEU A 565 0.24 -11.70 50.10
CA LEU A 565 0.34 -10.71 49.03
C LEU A 565 0.97 -9.41 49.57
N PRO A 566 1.94 -8.81 48.86
CA PRO A 566 2.58 -7.56 49.29
C PRO A 566 1.60 -6.38 49.29
N GLU A 567 1.70 -5.43 50.24
CA GLU A 567 0.76 -4.29 50.32
C GLU A 567 0.70 -3.44 49.03
N ARG A 568 1.84 -3.32 48.33
CA ARG A 568 1.99 -2.71 47.00
C ARG A 568 3.01 -3.48 46.19
N VAL A 569 2.76 -3.65 44.90
CA VAL A 569 3.71 -4.27 43.98
C VAL A 569 4.59 -3.19 43.33
N PHE A 570 4.03 -2.02 43.01
CA PHE A 570 4.78 -0.92 42.40
C PHE A 570 4.54 0.41 43.13
N THR A 571 5.62 1.10 43.51
CA THR A 571 5.56 2.49 44.01
C THR A 571 5.95 3.47 42.91
N GLY A 572 5.07 3.76 41.94
CA GLY A 572 5.33 4.81 40.93
C GLY A 572 4.93 4.54 39.46
N GLY A 573 4.06 3.56 39.19
CA GLY A 573 3.46 3.38 37.86
C GLY A 573 4.37 2.82 36.75
N VAL A 574 3.90 2.95 35.51
CA VAL A 574 4.43 2.33 34.27
C VAL A 574 5.91 2.60 34.01
N GLN A 575 6.37 3.81 34.34
CA GLN A 575 7.74 4.23 34.04
C GLN A 575 8.78 3.45 34.87
N LYS A 576 8.48 3.19 36.15
CA LYS A 576 9.34 2.35 37.00
C LYS A 576 9.37 0.89 36.59
N MET A 577 8.30 0.39 35.98
CA MET A 577 8.25 -0.96 35.43
C MET A 577 9.15 -1.09 34.19
N VAL A 578 9.07 -0.12 33.26
CA VAL A 578 9.97 -0.04 32.10
C VAL A 578 11.43 0.08 32.56
N GLU A 579 11.72 0.97 33.50
CA GLU A 579 13.06 1.13 34.09
C GLU A 579 13.57 -0.16 34.72
N ARG A 580 12.73 -0.89 35.48
CA ARG A 580 13.10 -2.17 36.08
C ARG A 580 13.45 -3.22 35.03
N ARG A 581 12.68 -3.33 33.94
CA ARG A 581 13.02 -4.28 32.85
C ARG A 581 14.30 -3.91 32.13
N LEU A 582 14.46 -2.62 31.79
CA LEU A 582 15.70 -2.15 31.17
C LEU A 582 16.91 -2.36 32.11
N SER A 583 16.72 -2.34 33.43
CA SER A 583 17.78 -2.63 34.41
C SER A 583 18.21 -4.10 34.48
N LEU A 584 17.42 -5.04 33.91
CA LEU A 584 17.82 -6.44 33.78
C LEU A 584 18.89 -6.63 32.70
N ILE A 585 19.03 -5.67 31.78
CA ILE A 585 20.07 -5.70 30.75
C ILE A 585 21.40 -5.28 31.39
N PRO A 586 22.46 -6.11 31.30
CA PRO A 586 23.77 -5.75 31.81
C PRO A 586 24.26 -4.42 31.22
N ALA A 587 24.88 -3.56 32.05
CA ALA A 587 25.33 -2.24 31.61
C ALA A 587 26.27 -2.28 30.39
N GLN A 588 27.10 -3.33 30.29
CA GLN A 588 28.00 -3.61 29.17
C GLN A 588 27.28 -3.86 27.82
N MET A 589 25.99 -4.18 27.86
CA MET A 589 25.12 -4.44 26.70
C MET A 589 24.18 -3.24 26.38
N GLY A 590 24.24 -2.18 27.18
CA GLY A 590 23.38 -1.00 27.04
C GLY A 590 23.66 -0.21 25.76
N ASP A 591 24.92 -0.16 25.29
CA ASP A 591 25.28 0.56 24.07
C ASP A 591 24.62 -0.04 22.81
N LEU A 592 24.61 -1.38 22.70
CA LEU A 592 23.89 -2.07 21.63
C LEU A 592 22.38 -1.82 21.70
N LEU A 593 21.81 -1.76 22.91
CA LEU A 593 20.39 -1.49 23.10
C LEU A 593 20.01 -0.05 22.71
N GLN A 594 20.85 0.93 23.03
CA GLN A 594 20.66 2.31 22.60
C GLN A 594 20.80 2.45 21.08
N LEU A 595 21.78 1.77 20.49
CA LEU A 595 21.99 1.77 19.04
C LEU A 595 20.81 1.13 18.30
N ALA A 596 20.35 -0.03 18.77
CA ALA A 596 19.13 -0.69 18.30
C ALA A 596 17.93 0.26 18.37
N ALA A 597 17.74 0.95 19.51
CA ALA A 597 16.66 1.91 19.67
C ALA A 597 16.76 3.08 18.68
N VAL A 598 17.96 3.59 18.37
CA VAL A 598 18.19 4.69 17.42
C VAL A 598 17.99 4.27 15.97
N ILE A 599 18.37 3.04 15.60
CA ILE A 599 18.14 2.49 14.25
C ILE A 599 16.65 2.35 14.00
N GLY A 600 15.94 1.72 14.94
CA GLY A 600 14.50 1.76 14.95
C GLY A 600 13.81 0.71 15.78
N ARG A 601 12.50 0.54 15.56
CA ARG A 601 11.71 -0.46 16.30
C ARG A 601 12.07 -1.89 15.91
N GLN A 602 12.29 -2.14 14.62
CA GLN A 602 12.83 -3.41 14.12
C GLN A 602 14.33 -3.44 14.37
N ILE A 603 14.83 -4.59 14.81
CA ILE A 603 16.24 -4.80 15.12
C ILE A 603 16.93 -5.37 13.88
N ASP A 604 17.62 -4.50 13.15
CA ASP A 604 18.47 -4.89 12.03
C ASP A 604 19.79 -5.47 12.54
N LEU A 605 19.83 -6.80 12.73
CA LEU A 605 21.02 -7.51 13.21
C LEU A 605 22.23 -7.36 12.27
N PRO A 606 22.09 -7.47 10.92
CA PRO A 606 23.18 -7.15 10.00
C PRO A 606 23.78 -5.75 10.21
N LEU A 607 22.93 -4.73 10.37
CA LEU A 607 23.38 -3.35 10.60
C LEU A 607 24.06 -3.20 11.96
N LEU A 608 23.51 -3.80 13.02
CA LEU A 608 24.14 -3.79 14.36
C LEU A 608 25.53 -4.44 14.33
N ARG A 609 25.67 -5.59 13.67
CA ARG A 609 26.96 -6.29 13.48
C ARG A 609 27.94 -5.45 12.65
N ALA A 610 27.45 -4.68 11.68
CA ALA A 610 28.29 -3.77 10.90
C ALA A 610 28.79 -2.55 11.70
N ILE A 611 27.99 -2.08 12.67
CA ILE A 611 28.34 -0.94 13.53
C ILE A 611 29.24 -1.37 14.70
N GLU A 612 29.01 -2.56 15.27
CA GLU A 612 29.74 -3.15 16.39
C GLU A 612 30.24 -4.57 16.06
N PRO A 613 31.30 -4.71 15.23
CA PRO A 613 31.76 -6.03 14.77
C PRO A 613 32.32 -6.94 15.86
N ASN A 614 32.77 -6.34 16.97
CA ASN A 614 33.37 -7.06 18.10
C ASN A 614 32.35 -7.43 19.18
N ALA A 615 31.10 -6.99 19.05
CA ALA A 615 30.07 -7.28 20.04
C ALA A 615 29.42 -8.64 19.75
N ASP A 616 29.19 -9.42 20.79
CA ASP A 616 28.45 -10.68 20.70
C ASP A 616 26.94 -10.38 20.62
N VAL A 617 26.48 -10.09 19.39
CA VAL A 617 25.09 -9.74 19.11
C VAL A 617 24.17 -10.91 19.42
N ASP A 618 24.62 -12.16 19.28
CA ASP A 618 23.78 -13.34 19.53
C ASP A 618 23.55 -13.53 21.03
N ALA A 619 24.59 -13.36 21.86
CA ALA A 619 24.44 -13.30 23.31
C ALA A 619 23.58 -12.11 23.76
N TRP A 620 23.72 -10.94 23.12
CA TRP A 620 22.89 -9.77 23.41
C TRP A 620 21.41 -10.04 23.11
N VAL A 621 21.10 -10.66 21.96
CA VAL A 621 19.73 -11.05 21.59
C VAL A 621 19.15 -12.02 22.62
N ALA A 622 19.92 -13.03 23.04
CA ALA A 622 19.48 -13.99 24.05
C ALA A 622 19.11 -13.29 25.37
N VAL A 623 19.98 -12.42 25.88
CA VAL A 623 19.74 -11.69 27.13
C VAL A 623 18.57 -10.72 27.01
N CYS A 624 18.47 -9.96 25.91
CA CYS A 624 17.36 -9.03 25.70
C CYS A 624 16.02 -9.76 25.50
N SER A 625 16.03 -10.94 24.89
CA SER A 625 14.84 -11.80 24.77
C SER A 625 14.46 -12.40 26.13
N GLU A 626 15.41 -12.86 26.93
CA GLU A 626 15.18 -13.35 28.30
C GLU A 626 14.66 -12.26 29.24
N ALA A 627 15.07 -11.00 29.03
CA ALA A 627 14.53 -9.85 29.77
C ALA A 627 13.19 -9.33 29.19
N ASN A 628 12.69 -9.92 28.10
CA ASN A 628 11.48 -9.50 27.39
C ASN A 628 11.51 -8.02 26.98
N VAL A 629 12.69 -7.57 26.55
CA VAL A 629 12.93 -6.23 25.98
C VAL A 629 12.72 -6.26 24.47
N ILE A 630 13.12 -7.36 23.83
CA ILE A 630 12.89 -7.64 22.42
C ILE A 630 12.11 -8.95 22.25
N ASP A 631 11.33 -9.05 21.17
CA ASP A 631 10.61 -10.27 20.77
C ASP A 631 10.78 -10.53 19.26
N ILE A 632 10.34 -11.72 18.82
CA ILE A 632 10.28 -12.07 17.40
C ILE A 632 8.84 -11.91 16.92
N TYR A 633 8.66 -11.17 15.84
CA TYR A 633 7.38 -11.01 15.15
C TYR A 633 7.58 -11.14 13.64
N GLU A 634 6.81 -12.01 12.99
CA GLU A 634 6.94 -12.31 11.55
C GLU A 634 8.38 -12.67 11.12
N GLY A 635 9.13 -13.36 11.99
CA GLY A 635 10.51 -13.79 11.71
C GLY A 635 11.57 -12.72 11.96
N GLU A 636 11.18 -11.48 12.31
CA GLU A 636 12.11 -10.39 12.58
C GLU A 636 12.15 -10.02 14.07
N TRP A 637 13.34 -9.66 14.56
CA TRP A 637 13.52 -9.14 15.91
C TRP A 637 13.01 -7.70 16.01
N ARG A 638 12.33 -7.37 17.10
CA ARG A 638 11.86 -6.00 17.38
C ARG A 638 11.81 -5.72 18.87
N PHE A 639 11.66 -4.46 19.27
CA PHE A 639 11.28 -4.13 20.64
C PHE A 639 9.90 -4.72 20.96
N ALA A 640 9.83 -5.50 22.06
CA ALA A 640 8.60 -6.18 22.49
C ALA A 640 7.45 -5.20 22.74
N HIS A 641 7.79 -3.97 23.17
CA HIS A 641 6.83 -2.88 23.29
C HIS A 641 7.49 -1.53 23.02
N ASP A 642 6.75 -0.62 22.40
CA ASP A 642 7.25 0.72 22.09
C ASP A 642 7.69 1.54 23.31
N LYS A 643 7.02 1.39 24.46
CA LYS A 643 7.41 2.06 25.72
C LYS A 643 8.81 1.64 26.20
N LEU A 644 9.28 0.44 25.84
CA LEU A 644 10.66 0.03 26.13
C LEU A 644 11.64 0.80 25.25
N ARG A 645 11.36 0.91 23.94
CA ARG A 645 12.16 1.71 23.01
C ARG A 645 12.17 3.18 23.41
N GLU A 646 11.01 3.76 23.69
CA GLU A 646 10.88 5.14 24.17
C GLU A 646 11.62 5.34 25.50
N GLY A 647 11.53 4.38 26.42
CA GLY A 647 12.28 4.40 27.67
C GLY A 647 13.79 4.41 27.45
N VAL A 648 14.29 3.61 26.49
CA VAL A 648 15.69 3.65 26.07
C VAL A 648 16.01 5.01 25.45
N LEU A 649 15.28 5.46 24.43
CA LEU A 649 15.51 6.75 23.76
C LEU A 649 15.48 7.95 24.71
N GLY A 650 14.54 7.95 25.66
CA GLY A 650 14.40 8.99 26.69
C GLY A 650 15.54 9.00 27.71
N SER A 651 16.25 7.87 27.86
CA SER A 651 17.45 7.79 28.69
C SER A 651 18.73 8.24 27.99
N ILE A 652 18.72 8.39 26.65
CA ILE A 652 19.88 8.78 25.86
C ILE A 652 20.03 10.31 25.89
N ALA A 653 21.18 10.80 26.35
CA ALA A 653 21.52 12.22 26.27
C ALA A 653 21.60 12.70 24.81
N ALA A 654 21.23 13.95 24.52
CA ALA A 654 21.17 14.49 23.17
C ALA A 654 22.47 14.30 22.36
N ASP A 655 23.63 14.52 23.00
CA ASP A 655 24.95 14.37 22.36
C ASP A 655 25.23 12.91 22.00
N ARG A 656 24.90 11.96 22.89
CA ARG A 656 25.02 10.53 22.63
C ARG A 656 24.06 10.07 21.55
N ARG A 657 22.85 10.62 21.51
CA ARG A 657 21.87 10.32 20.46
C ARG A 657 22.40 10.75 19.09
N ALA A 658 22.93 11.96 18.97
CA ALA A 658 23.55 12.44 17.73
C ALA A 658 24.71 11.52 17.29
N GLU A 659 25.58 11.12 18.21
CA GLU A 659 26.66 10.16 17.93
C GLU A 659 26.13 8.82 17.39
N LEU A 660 25.14 8.23 18.04
CA LEU A 660 24.55 6.96 17.63
C LEU A 660 23.88 7.04 16.24
N HIS A 661 23.15 8.12 15.95
CA HIS A 661 22.58 8.35 14.61
C HIS A 661 23.68 8.49 13.55
N GLY A 662 24.80 9.16 13.86
CA GLY A 662 25.95 9.28 12.96
C GLY A 662 26.62 7.92 12.67
N ARG A 663 26.77 7.08 13.70
CA ARG A 663 27.29 5.70 13.55
C ARG A 663 26.38 4.83 12.70
N ALA A 664 25.06 4.90 12.94
CA ALA A 664 24.07 4.18 12.15
C ALA A 664 24.11 4.61 10.67
N ALA A 665 24.15 5.93 10.41
CA ALA A 665 24.25 6.47 9.05
C ALA A 665 25.52 6.01 8.32
N ALA A 666 26.68 6.06 8.98
CA ALA A 666 27.95 5.64 8.38
C ALA A 666 28.02 4.13 8.10
N ALA A 667 27.34 3.29 8.89
CA ALA A 667 27.24 1.86 8.60
C ALA A 667 26.25 1.57 7.47
N LEU A 668 25.10 2.26 7.46
CA LEU A 668 24.15 2.21 6.34
C LEU A 668 24.79 2.64 5.02
N GLU A 669 25.68 3.64 5.04
CA GLU A 669 26.44 4.09 3.88
C GLU A 669 27.44 3.01 3.42
N ARG A 670 28.21 2.39 4.34
CA ARG A 670 29.19 1.34 4.01
C ARG A 670 28.55 0.06 3.47
N LEU A 671 27.41 -0.36 4.02
CA LEU A 671 26.69 -1.54 3.53
C LEU A 671 26.19 -1.35 2.08
N ARG A 672 26.09 -0.10 1.59
CA ARG A 672 25.67 0.20 0.20
C ARG A 672 26.79 0.10 -0.82
N GLU A 673 28.05 0.40 -0.46
CA GLU A 673 29.17 0.33 -1.42
C GLU A 673 29.46 -1.10 -1.91
N VAL A 674 28.85 -2.11 -1.27
CA VAL A 674 29.03 -3.54 -1.57
C VAL A 674 27.96 -4.08 -2.53
N ASP A 675 26.80 -3.40 -2.69
CA ASP A 675 25.74 -3.77 -3.65
C ASP A 675 25.86 -2.92 -4.92
N VAL A 676 26.25 -3.57 -6.03
CA VAL A 676 26.60 -2.95 -7.33
C VAL A 676 25.39 -2.42 -8.10
N ASP A 677 24.18 -2.48 -7.53
CA ASP A 677 22.95 -2.05 -8.21
C ASP A 677 22.62 -0.59 -7.86
N GLU A 678 23.02 0.35 -8.72
CA GLU A 678 22.77 1.81 -8.59
C GLU A 678 21.29 2.15 -8.32
N ARG A 679 20.35 1.25 -8.67
CA ARG A 679 18.91 1.42 -8.44
C ARG A 679 18.49 1.10 -7.00
N ALA A 680 19.11 0.13 -6.33
CA ALA A 680 18.83 -0.16 -4.92
C ALA A 680 19.40 0.92 -3.98
N ALA A 681 20.46 1.61 -4.42
CA ALA A 681 21.09 2.72 -3.67
C ALA A 681 20.18 3.94 -3.48
N LEU A 682 19.15 4.11 -4.31
CA LEU A 682 18.24 5.28 -4.32
C LEU A 682 17.10 5.19 -3.29
N ASP A 683 16.70 3.99 -2.86
CA ASP A 683 15.47 3.81 -2.05
C ASP A 683 15.56 4.31 -0.60
N ASN A 684 16.76 4.63 -0.10
CA ASN A 684 16.98 5.01 1.30
C ASN A 684 17.71 6.36 1.46
N ALA A 685 17.75 7.22 0.44
CA ALA A 685 18.40 8.55 0.55
C ALA A 685 17.75 9.42 1.64
N ALA A 686 16.42 9.40 1.74
CA ALA A 686 15.68 10.13 2.78
C ALA A 686 15.99 9.62 4.21
N LEU A 687 16.22 8.31 4.39
CA LEU A 687 16.59 7.73 5.68
C LEU A 687 17.99 8.16 6.12
N LEU A 688 18.96 8.17 5.20
CA LEU A 688 20.30 8.69 5.50
C LEU A 688 20.25 10.19 5.83
N ALA A 689 19.49 10.98 5.07
CA ALA A 689 19.28 12.38 5.39
C ALA A 689 18.73 12.58 6.82
N TYR A 690 17.76 11.75 7.24
CA TYR A 690 17.20 11.79 8.60
C TYR A 690 18.25 11.50 9.69
N HIS A 691 19.04 10.42 9.55
CA HIS A 691 20.07 10.12 10.54
C HIS A 691 21.16 11.19 10.59
N TYR A 692 21.63 11.69 9.43
CA TYR A 692 22.63 12.76 9.41
C TYR A 692 22.11 14.10 9.94
N GLN A 693 20.83 14.40 9.74
CA GLN A 693 20.17 15.58 10.34
C GLN A 693 20.27 15.53 11.87
N ILE A 694 19.95 14.38 12.50
CA ILE A 694 20.03 14.24 13.96
C ILE A 694 21.48 14.18 14.44
N ALA A 695 22.37 13.58 13.65
CA ALA A 695 23.81 13.56 13.93
C ALA A 695 24.47 14.95 13.82
N GLY A 696 23.79 15.92 13.20
CA GLY A 696 24.30 17.27 12.98
C GLY A 696 25.30 17.39 11.83
N ASP A 697 25.45 16.36 11.00
CA ASP A 697 26.29 16.39 9.80
C ASP A 697 25.53 17.04 8.64
N LYS A 698 25.65 18.37 8.57
CA LYS A 698 24.97 19.19 7.56
C LYS A 698 25.44 18.91 6.14
N GLU A 699 26.66 18.41 5.96
CA GLU A 699 27.21 18.13 4.62
C GLU A 699 26.57 16.88 4.04
N LYS A 700 26.54 15.79 4.83
CA LYS A 700 25.89 14.53 4.44
C LYS A 700 24.36 14.67 4.39
N GLU A 701 23.74 15.39 5.34
CA GLU A 701 22.30 15.72 5.29
C GLU A 701 21.96 16.37 3.94
N ARG A 702 22.70 17.42 3.56
CA ARG A 702 22.52 18.14 2.29
C ARG A 702 22.67 17.23 1.07
N HIS A 703 23.71 16.38 1.04
CA HIS A 703 23.95 15.47 -0.07
C HIS A 703 22.78 14.51 -0.29
N TYR A 704 22.34 13.83 0.78
CA TYR A 704 21.28 12.83 0.70
C TYR A 704 19.90 13.44 0.47
N LEU A 705 19.63 14.66 0.97
CA LEU A 705 18.41 15.39 0.64
C LEU A 705 18.31 15.75 -0.85
N ALA A 706 19.41 16.13 -1.50
CA ALA A 706 19.39 16.40 -2.94
C ALA A 706 19.08 15.13 -3.76
N MET A 707 19.62 13.98 -3.36
CA MET A 707 19.28 12.70 -3.99
C MET A 707 17.81 12.33 -3.74
N ALA A 708 17.32 12.49 -2.51
CA ALA A 708 15.92 12.23 -2.17
C ALA A 708 14.95 13.16 -2.93
N CYS A 709 15.33 14.42 -3.16
CA CYS A 709 14.59 15.37 -3.98
C CYS A 709 14.43 14.88 -5.42
N ASP A 710 15.55 14.52 -6.07
CA ASP A 710 15.51 14.07 -7.46
C ASP A 710 14.70 12.78 -7.61
N GLU A 711 14.90 11.81 -6.70
CA GLU A 711 14.19 10.54 -6.74
C GLU A 711 12.69 10.70 -6.51
N ALA A 712 12.29 11.44 -5.47
CA ALA A 712 10.89 11.75 -5.23
C ALA A 712 10.27 12.51 -6.42
N GLY A 713 11.03 13.41 -7.06
CA GLY A 713 10.60 14.13 -8.25
C GLY A 713 10.34 13.19 -9.43
N ARG A 714 11.25 12.26 -9.74
CA ARG A 714 11.05 11.30 -10.83
C ARG A 714 9.86 10.37 -10.61
N ARG A 715 9.55 10.05 -9.34
CA ARG A 715 8.38 9.25 -8.95
C ARG A 715 7.06 10.04 -8.93
N GLY A 716 7.09 11.34 -9.24
CA GLY A 716 5.92 12.22 -9.19
C GLY A 716 5.50 12.62 -7.77
N ALA A 717 6.31 12.34 -6.75
CA ALA A 717 6.06 12.73 -5.36
C ALA A 717 6.51 14.18 -5.10
N TYR A 718 6.00 15.13 -5.90
CA TYR A 718 6.56 16.48 -5.97
C TYR A 718 6.52 17.29 -4.67
N ARG A 719 5.53 17.06 -3.81
CA ARG A 719 5.48 17.75 -2.50
C ARG A 719 6.62 17.33 -1.59
N GLN A 720 6.93 16.03 -1.54
CA GLN A 720 8.05 15.51 -0.75
C GLN A 720 9.38 15.95 -1.36
N ALA A 721 9.48 15.84 -2.69
CA ALA A 721 10.65 16.30 -3.44
C ALA A 721 10.96 17.78 -3.16
N ARG A 722 9.93 18.64 -3.16
CA ARG A 722 10.06 20.06 -2.82
C ARG A 722 10.64 20.26 -1.42
N MET A 723 10.10 19.56 -0.41
CA MET A 723 10.59 19.66 0.97
C MET A 723 12.07 19.27 1.08
N PHE A 724 12.47 18.17 0.44
CA PHE A 724 13.87 17.73 0.45
C PHE A 724 14.78 18.72 -0.28
N GLY A 725 14.37 19.20 -1.47
CA GLY A 725 15.17 20.10 -2.28
C GLY A 725 15.33 21.49 -1.67
N GLU A 726 14.28 22.04 -1.06
CA GLU A 726 14.32 23.33 -0.34
C GLU A 726 15.27 23.24 0.86
N ARG A 727 15.15 22.19 1.66
CA ARG A 727 16.05 21.97 2.80
C ARG A 727 17.50 21.78 2.35
N ALA A 728 17.75 21.04 1.27
CA ALA A 728 19.09 20.91 0.69
C ALA A 728 19.65 22.27 0.26
N MET A 729 18.81 23.13 -0.33
CA MET A 729 19.20 24.48 -0.77
C MET A 729 19.49 25.42 0.42
N GLU A 730 18.69 25.35 1.50
CA GLU A 730 18.96 26.08 2.75
C GLU A 730 20.32 25.74 3.33
N LEU A 731 20.65 24.44 3.42
CA LEU A 731 21.94 23.98 3.92
C LEU A 731 23.09 24.40 3.00
N ALA A 732 22.87 24.39 1.68
CA ALA A 732 23.85 24.86 0.72
C ALA A 732 24.18 26.34 0.90
N ASN A 733 23.15 27.17 1.08
CA ASN A 733 23.30 28.61 1.33
C ASN A 733 24.04 28.89 2.65
N ALA A 734 23.78 28.09 3.68
CA ALA A 734 24.46 28.22 4.97
C ALA A 734 25.93 27.79 4.95
N ALA A 735 26.32 26.90 4.03
CA ALA A 735 27.68 26.37 3.93
C ALA A 735 28.69 27.35 3.28
N GLY A 736 28.21 28.43 2.64
CA GLY A 736 29.04 29.48 2.03
C GLY A 736 29.71 29.11 0.71
N SER A 737 30.11 27.85 0.50
CA SER A 737 30.61 27.34 -0.78
C SER A 737 30.19 25.90 -1.03
N VAL A 738 29.60 25.64 -2.20
CA VAL A 738 29.17 24.31 -2.65
C VAL A 738 29.65 24.10 -4.10
N SER A 739 29.97 22.86 -4.47
CA SER A 739 30.35 22.51 -5.84
C SER A 739 29.29 22.94 -6.86
N VAL A 740 29.74 23.57 -7.95
CA VAL A 740 28.88 24.01 -9.07
C VAL A 740 28.11 22.83 -9.68
N LEU A 741 28.70 21.62 -9.75
CA LEU A 741 27.99 20.41 -10.21
C LEU A 741 26.76 20.09 -9.36
N TRP A 742 26.94 20.21 -8.04
CA TRP A 742 25.87 19.87 -7.11
C TRP A 742 24.72 20.88 -7.21
N LEU A 743 25.05 22.17 -7.36
CA LEU A 743 24.07 23.22 -7.60
C LEU A 743 23.37 23.03 -8.95
N GLU A 744 24.09 22.70 -10.01
CA GLU A 744 23.53 22.37 -11.33
C GLU A 744 22.48 21.25 -11.21
N ASN A 745 22.83 20.13 -10.58
CA ASN A 745 21.95 18.97 -10.42
C ASN A 745 20.72 19.27 -9.54
N LEU A 746 20.89 19.95 -8.41
CA LEU A 746 19.78 20.29 -7.52
C LEU A 746 18.83 21.30 -8.19
N ASN A 747 19.35 22.30 -8.90
CA ASN A 747 18.52 23.25 -9.65
C ASN A 747 17.73 22.53 -10.77
N ALA A 748 18.34 21.55 -11.45
CA ALA A 748 17.62 20.73 -12.43
C ALA A 748 16.47 19.92 -11.78
N ALA A 749 16.72 19.30 -10.62
CA ALA A 749 15.71 18.55 -9.87
C ALA A 749 14.58 19.46 -9.36
N LEU A 750 14.90 20.57 -8.71
CA LEU A 750 13.91 21.55 -8.26
C LEU A 750 13.12 22.17 -9.42
N GLY A 751 13.78 22.46 -10.54
CA GLY A 751 13.11 22.92 -11.77
C GLY A 751 12.07 21.92 -12.25
N ARG A 752 12.40 20.62 -12.30
CA ARG A 752 11.43 19.55 -12.63
C ARG A 752 10.30 19.45 -11.61
N VAL A 753 10.59 19.54 -10.32
CA VAL A 753 9.60 19.47 -9.24
C VAL A 753 8.60 20.63 -9.34
N TYR A 754 9.10 21.85 -9.50
CA TYR A 754 8.24 23.04 -9.63
C TYR A 754 7.48 23.08 -10.96
N ALA A 755 8.09 22.63 -12.05
CA ALA A 755 7.37 22.43 -13.32
C ALA A 755 6.27 21.37 -13.16
N GLY A 756 6.55 20.32 -12.39
CA GLY A 756 5.64 19.26 -12.02
C GLY A 756 4.40 19.73 -11.25
N ILE A 757 4.60 20.69 -10.35
CA ILE A 757 3.54 21.37 -9.58
C ILE A 757 2.82 22.43 -10.44
N GLY A 758 3.35 22.77 -11.62
CA GLY A 758 2.84 23.81 -12.52
C GLY A 758 3.17 25.25 -12.11
N GLU A 759 4.06 25.42 -11.14
CA GLU A 759 4.64 26.71 -10.74
C GLU A 759 5.74 27.13 -11.74
N TYR A 760 5.33 27.36 -12.99
CA TYR A 760 6.22 27.53 -14.14
C TYR A 760 7.21 28.71 -14.01
N ALA A 761 6.80 29.80 -13.36
CA ALA A 761 7.67 30.94 -13.11
C ALA A 761 8.82 30.60 -12.14
N ILE A 762 8.54 29.82 -11.11
CA ILE A 762 9.57 29.35 -10.16
C ILE A 762 10.47 28.32 -10.85
N ALA A 763 9.88 27.39 -11.60
CA ALA A 763 10.62 26.41 -12.38
C ALA A 763 11.60 27.06 -13.36
N ARG A 764 11.18 28.12 -14.08
CA ARG A 764 12.02 28.92 -14.97
C ARG A 764 13.26 29.42 -14.25
N GLY A 765 13.10 30.00 -13.07
CA GLY A 765 14.20 30.53 -12.26
C GLY A 765 15.23 29.47 -11.87
N TYR A 766 14.79 28.24 -11.57
CA TYR A 766 15.70 27.12 -11.31
C TYR A 766 16.43 26.65 -12.57
N PHE A 767 15.76 26.54 -13.72
CA PHE A 767 16.41 26.16 -14.97
C PHE A 767 17.40 27.22 -15.49
N ASP A 768 17.16 28.52 -15.24
CA ASP A 768 18.14 29.58 -15.54
C ASP A 768 19.42 29.44 -14.71
N ARG A 769 19.29 29.08 -13.42
CA ARG A 769 20.45 28.79 -12.56
C ARG A 769 21.17 27.54 -13.02
N GLN A 770 20.44 26.47 -13.39
CA GLN A 770 21.05 25.28 -14.01
C GLN A 770 21.84 25.66 -15.26
N LEU A 771 21.26 26.44 -16.17
CA LEU A 771 21.92 26.87 -17.41
C LEU A 771 23.20 27.66 -17.13
N THR A 772 23.17 28.55 -16.13
CA THR A 772 24.34 29.34 -15.72
C THR A 772 25.46 28.43 -15.22
N HIS A 773 25.15 27.51 -14.32
CA HIS A 773 26.14 26.57 -13.77
C HIS A 773 26.67 25.56 -14.80
N ALA A 774 25.82 25.10 -15.72
CA ALA A 774 26.25 24.23 -16.81
C ALA A 774 27.22 24.95 -17.76
N ARG A 775 27.00 26.25 -18.03
CA ARG A 775 27.94 27.10 -18.79
C ARG A 775 29.26 27.32 -18.08
N GLU A 776 29.25 27.57 -16.77
CA GLU A 776 30.47 27.70 -15.95
C GLU A 776 31.35 26.44 -15.99
N ARG A 777 30.74 25.28 -16.24
CA ARG A 777 31.41 23.97 -16.29
C ARG A 777 31.68 23.46 -17.72
N ASP A 778 31.33 24.23 -18.75
CA ASP A 778 31.34 23.78 -20.15
C ASP A 778 30.57 22.44 -20.37
N ASN A 779 29.53 22.18 -19.57
CA ASN A 779 28.72 20.97 -19.68
C ASN A 779 27.68 21.11 -20.81
N LEU A 780 28.08 20.75 -22.03
CA LEU A 780 27.21 20.86 -23.22
C LEU A 780 25.87 20.13 -23.07
N GLU A 781 25.85 18.97 -22.41
CA GLU A 781 24.62 18.21 -22.19
C GLU A 781 23.71 18.90 -21.16
N GLY A 782 24.29 19.40 -20.06
CA GLY A 782 23.57 20.21 -19.07
C GLY A 782 22.99 21.50 -19.65
N ILE A 783 23.73 22.15 -20.54
CA ILE A 783 23.27 23.34 -21.29
C ILE A 783 22.10 22.95 -22.19
N ALA A 784 22.23 21.89 -22.99
CA ALA A 784 21.17 21.44 -23.90
C ALA A 784 19.87 21.07 -23.15
N SER A 785 19.99 20.36 -22.02
CA SER A 785 18.87 19.98 -21.15
C SER A 785 18.20 21.18 -20.49
N ALA A 786 18.97 22.15 -19.98
CA ALA A 786 18.43 23.38 -19.40
C ALA A 786 17.68 24.20 -20.46
N LEU A 787 18.26 24.39 -21.65
CA LEU A 787 17.62 25.13 -22.75
C LEU A 787 16.31 24.49 -23.19
N GLY A 788 16.25 23.17 -23.34
CA GLY A 788 14.99 22.51 -23.70
C GLY A 788 13.93 22.59 -22.59
N SER A 789 14.34 22.57 -21.32
CA SER A 789 13.42 22.68 -20.18
C SER A 789 12.85 24.09 -20.13
N ILE A 790 13.70 25.09 -20.32
CA ILE A 790 13.34 26.49 -20.49
C ILE A 790 12.36 26.66 -21.66
N ALA A 791 12.62 26.02 -22.80
CA ALA A 791 11.76 26.10 -23.97
C ALA A 791 10.36 25.54 -23.68
N SER A 792 10.28 24.39 -23.01
CA SER A 792 9.01 23.80 -22.58
C SER A 792 8.25 24.73 -21.63
N ILE A 793 8.93 25.33 -20.64
CA ILE A 793 8.32 26.30 -19.72
C ILE A 793 7.84 27.56 -20.45
N ALA A 794 8.64 28.11 -21.37
CA ALA A 794 8.26 29.27 -22.17
C ALA A 794 7.03 28.96 -23.05
N TRP A 795 6.91 27.75 -23.60
CA TRP A 795 5.73 27.31 -24.34
C TRP A 795 4.49 27.32 -23.45
N HIS A 796 4.56 26.75 -22.24
CA HIS A 796 3.44 26.74 -21.28
C HIS A 796 3.00 28.15 -20.86
N MET A 797 3.93 29.11 -20.80
CA MET A 797 3.64 30.52 -20.49
C MET A 797 3.18 31.35 -21.70
N GLY A 798 3.07 30.75 -22.89
CA GLY A 798 2.68 31.45 -24.14
C GLY A 798 3.80 32.26 -24.80
N GLY A 799 5.04 32.12 -24.36
CA GLY A 799 6.25 32.72 -24.94
C GLY A 799 6.76 31.93 -26.14
N TYR A 800 5.97 31.82 -27.20
CA TYR A 800 6.27 30.92 -28.33
C TYR A 800 7.59 31.24 -29.06
N GLN A 801 7.91 32.53 -29.24
CA GLN A 801 9.15 32.92 -29.91
C GLN A 801 10.40 32.59 -29.08
N GLU A 802 10.33 32.84 -27.77
CA GLU A 802 11.39 32.47 -26.82
C GLU A 802 11.56 30.94 -26.78
N SER A 803 10.45 30.21 -26.70
CA SER A 803 10.42 28.75 -26.74
C SER A 803 11.07 28.19 -28.00
N TRP A 804 10.75 28.76 -29.18
CA TRP A 804 11.35 28.34 -30.44
C TRP A 804 12.88 28.50 -30.44
N GLN A 805 13.38 29.64 -29.98
CA GLN A 805 14.82 29.92 -29.93
C GLN A 805 15.53 28.89 -29.05
N TYR A 806 15.06 28.69 -27.82
CA TYR A 806 15.69 27.77 -26.88
C TYR A 806 15.57 26.30 -27.29
N ALA A 807 14.42 25.88 -27.84
CA ALA A 807 14.26 24.52 -28.34
C ALA A 807 15.16 24.24 -29.55
N ASN A 808 15.35 25.23 -30.43
CA ASN A 808 16.24 25.10 -31.58
C ASN A 808 17.71 24.99 -31.15
N ASP A 809 18.14 25.82 -30.19
CA ASP A 809 19.49 25.75 -29.61
C ASP A 809 19.73 24.42 -28.88
N SER A 810 18.74 23.95 -28.12
CA SER A 810 18.77 22.63 -27.46
C SER A 810 18.91 21.49 -28.46
N ALA A 811 18.10 21.49 -29.52
CA ALA A 811 18.16 20.47 -30.58
C ALA A 811 19.52 20.48 -31.30
N ALA A 812 20.07 21.66 -31.60
CA ALA A 812 21.39 21.78 -32.24
C ALA A 812 22.51 21.19 -31.37
N LEU A 813 22.49 21.45 -30.06
CA LEU A 813 23.46 20.88 -29.12
C LEU A 813 23.30 19.37 -28.99
N PHE A 814 22.09 18.84 -28.82
CA PHE A 814 21.88 17.40 -28.74
C PHE A 814 22.28 16.67 -30.03
N ARG A 815 22.07 17.29 -31.21
CA ARG A 815 22.58 16.76 -32.49
C ARG A 815 24.10 16.72 -32.50
N ALA A 816 24.79 17.77 -32.03
CA ALA A 816 26.24 17.79 -31.93
C ALA A 816 26.79 16.73 -30.95
N LEU A 817 26.02 16.40 -29.91
CA LEU A 817 26.34 15.36 -28.93
C LEU A 817 25.95 13.93 -29.38
N ASN A 818 25.32 13.77 -30.55
CA ASN A 818 24.73 12.51 -31.01
C ASN A 818 23.73 11.90 -30.01
N ASN A 819 23.01 12.73 -29.24
CA ASN A 819 22.00 12.29 -28.29
C ASN A 819 20.62 12.29 -28.98
N SER A 820 20.24 11.18 -29.61
CA SER A 820 18.98 11.05 -30.36
C SER A 820 17.73 11.27 -29.49
N ALA A 821 17.77 10.89 -28.21
CA ALA A 821 16.66 11.09 -27.28
C ALA A 821 16.45 12.58 -26.95
N GLY A 822 17.54 13.30 -26.70
CA GLY A 822 17.52 14.75 -26.48
C GLY A 822 17.04 15.52 -27.71
N VAL A 823 17.44 15.08 -28.92
CA VAL A 823 16.93 15.67 -30.18
C VAL A 823 15.43 15.45 -30.31
N ALA A 824 14.93 14.22 -30.07
CA ALA A 824 13.50 13.92 -30.18
C ALA A 824 12.66 14.83 -29.28
N TRP A 825 13.08 14.99 -28.02
CA TRP A 825 12.41 15.86 -27.04
C TRP A 825 12.40 17.34 -27.44
N ALA A 826 13.54 17.88 -27.91
CA ALA A 826 13.61 19.27 -28.33
C ALA A 826 12.76 19.53 -29.60
N VAL A 827 12.74 18.57 -30.52
CA VAL A 827 11.97 18.65 -31.77
C VAL A 827 10.46 18.50 -31.53
N ASP A 828 10.02 17.72 -30.55
CA ASP A 828 8.60 17.69 -30.10
C ASP A 828 8.13 19.08 -29.63
N THR A 829 8.99 19.79 -28.89
CA THR A 829 8.72 21.16 -28.45
C THR A 829 8.64 22.11 -29.64
N LEU A 830 9.56 22.01 -30.61
CA LEU A 830 9.55 22.81 -31.83
C LEU A 830 8.29 22.57 -32.68
N SER A 831 7.85 21.32 -32.79
CA SER A 831 6.59 20.96 -33.46
C SER A 831 5.41 21.68 -32.83
N SER A 832 5.29 21.62 -31.50
CA SER A 832 4.22 22.28 -30.75
C SER A 832 4.23 23.80 -30.92
N VAL A 833 5.41 24.42 -30.90
CA VAL A 833 5.58 25.87 -31.07
C VAL A 833 5.25 26.31 -32.50
N ALA A 834 5.73 25.58 -33.51
CA ALA A 834 5.43 25.86 -34.93
C ALA A 834 3.93 25.83 -35.22
N ARG A 835 3.19 24.90 -34.60
CA ARG A 835 1.72 24.82 -34.68
C ARG A 835 1.04 26.10 -34.18
N TRP A 836 1.47 26.64 -33.04
CA TRP A 836 0.88 27.86 -32.47
C TRP A 836 1.24 29.12 -33.24
N MET A 837 2.40 29.15 -33.90
CA MET A 837 2.79 30.22 -34.82
C MET A 837 2.08 30.15 -36.18
N GLY A 838 1.34 29.06 -36.46
CA GLY A 838 0.60 28.84 -37.70
C GLY A 838 1.42 28.26 -38.86
N ASP A 839 2.66 27.81 -38.62
CA ASP A 839 3.48 27.12 -39.62
C ASP A 839 3.27 25.60 -39.51
N TYR A 840 2.16 25.13 -40.06
CA TYR A 840 1.77 23.72 -39.98
C TYR A 840 2.68 22.78 -40.79
N ASP A 841 3.28 23.25 -41.89
CA ASP A 841 4.23 22.46 -42.68
C ASP A 841 5.56 22.25 -41.94
N LEU A 842 6.03 23.27 -41.21
CA LEU A 842 7.19 23.13 -40.33
C LEU A 842 6.88 22.24 -39.13
N SER A 843 5.71 22.42 -38.51
CA SER A 843 5.23 21.58 -37.40
C SER A 843 5.15 20.10 -37.80
N ARG A 844 4.58 19.78 -38.97
CA ARG A 844 4.53 18.41 -39.50
C ARG A 844 5.93 17.81 -39.65
N ARG A 845 6.87 18.53 -40.25
CA ARG A 845 8.24 18.05 -40.46
C ARG A 845 8.95 17.72 -39.15
N TYR A 846 8.80 18.56 -38.13
CA TYR A 846 9.35 18.28 -36.81
C TYR A 846 8.66 17.09 -36.15
N ALA A 847 7.33 16.96 -36.24
CA ALA A 847 6.63 15.81 -35.69
C ALA A 847 7.00 14.48 -36.39
N GLU A 848 7.25 14.49 -37.71
CA GLU A 848 7.76 13.34 -38.48
C GLU A 848 9.20 12.97 -38.05
N GLU A 849 10.06 13.96 -37.83
CA GLU A 849 11.41 13.77 -37.32
C GLU A 849 11.39 13.16 -35.90
N ALA A 850 10.58 13.70 -35.00
CA ALA A 850 10.43 13.18 -33.64
C ALA A 850 9.87 11.75 -33.63
N LEU A 851 8.88 11.45 -34.47
CA LEU A 851 8.33 10.09 -34.62
C LEU A 851 9.42 9.09 -35.00
N ALA A 852 10.24 9.41 -36.01
CA ALA A 852 11.34 8.55 -36.46
C ALA A 852 12.37 8.32 -35.36
N LEU A 853 12.73 9.37 -34.61
CA LEU A 853 13.68 9.28 -33.51
C LEU A 853 13.13 8.45 -32.33
N HIS A 854 11.86 8.64 -31.95
CA HIS A 854 11.23 7.84 -30.89
C HIS A 854 11.11 6.36 -31.27
N MET A 855 10.81 6.06 -32.53
CA MET A 855 10.84 4.68 -33.04
C MET A 855 12.25 4.08 -32.97
N GLN A 856 13.27 4.83 -33.39
CA GLN A 856 14.66 4.40 -33.31
C GLN A 856 15.13 4.14 -31.87
N ASN A 857 14.68 4.98 -30.94
CA ASN A 857 15.04 4.88 -29.52
C ASN A 857 14.22 3.81 -28.75
N GLY A 858 13.23 3.17 -29.39
CA GLY A 858 12.35 2.21 -28.73
C GLY A 858 11.46 2.86 -27.65
N ASN A 859 11.03 4.10 -27.86
CA ASN A 859 10.18 4.86 -26.94
C ASN A 859 8.70 4.83 -27.40
N PRO A 860 7.90 3.82 -27.02
CA PRO A 860 6.54 3.67 -27.54
C PRO A 860 5.60 4.81 -27.09
N TYR A 861 5.87 5.41 -25.93
CA TYR A 861 5.14 6.60 -25.46
C TYR A 861 5.43 7.81 -26.37
N GLY A 862 6.72 8.07 -26.66
CA GLY A 862 7.11 9.14 -27.59
C GLY A 862 6.56 8.94 -29.00
N VAL A 863 6.49 7.69 -29.48
CA VAL A 863 5.83 7.35 -30.76
C VAL A 863 4.34 7.74 -30.73
N SER A 864 3.65 7.44 -29.63
CA SER A 864 2.24 7.80 -29.45
C SER A 864 2.02 9.32 -29.43
N GLU A 865 2.87 10.07 -28.72
CA GLU A 865 2.80 11.54 -28.64
C GLU A 865 3.13 12.21 -29.98
N ALA A 866 4.08 11.68 -30.73
CA ALA A 866 4.40 12.17 -32.07
C ALA A 866 3.24 11.92 -33.05
N HIS A 867 2.57 10.75 -32.95
CA HIS A 867 1.31 10.52 -33.67
C HIS A 867 0.20 11.47 -33.25
N HIS A 868 0.02 11.75 -31.94
CA HIS A 868 -0.94 12.76 -31.50
C HIS A 868 -0.64 14.12 -32.11
N SER A 869 0.63 14.55 -32.08
CA SER A 869 1.08 15.82 -32.66
C SER A 869 0.79 15.90 -34.16
N LEU A 870 1.12 14.85 -34.93
CA LEU A 870 0.79 14.76 -36.36
C LEU A 870 -0.72 14.81 -36.60
N GLY A 871 -1.51 14.16 -35.76
CA GLY A 871 -2.97 14.21 -35.81
C GLY A 871 -3.51 15.63 -35.62
N VAL A 872 -3.00 16.36 -34.63
CA VAL A 872 -3.40 17.76 -34.40
C VAL A 872 -2.98 18.64 -35.56
N VAL A 873 -1.77 18.45 -36.12
CA VAL A 873 -1.31 19.24 -37.27
C VAL A 873 -2.17 18.97 -38.50
N ALA A 874 -2.50 17.70 -38.79
CA ALA A 874 -3.41 17.32 -39.87
C ALA A 874 -4.81 17.93 -39.67
N GLN A 875 -5.33 17.91 -38.44
CA GLN A 875 -6.60 18.55 -38.11
C GLN A 875 -6.56 20.06 -38.36
N MET A 876 -5.48 20.74 -37.96
CA MET A 876 -5.32 22.19 -38.18
C MET A 876 -5.21 22.54 -39.66
N MET A 877 -4.69 21.65 -40.50
CA MET A 877 -4.66 21.80 -41.96
C MET A 877 -5.98 21.42 -42.65
N GLY A 878 -6.99 20.96 -41.90
CA GLY A 878 -8.28 20.52 -42.43
C GLY A 878 -8.29 19.11 -43.02
N ASP A 879 -7.18 18.37 -42.94
CA ASP A 879 -7.09 16.96 -43.35
C ASP A 879 -7.60 16.06 -42.23
N ASN A 880 -8.92 16.06 -42.06
CA ASN A 880 -9.58 15.34 -40.99
C ASN A 880 -9.42 13.81 -41.08
N ASP A 881 -9.14 13.25 -42.26
CA ASP A 881 -8.96 11.80 -42.42
C ASP A 881 -7.58 11.35 -41.96
N ARG A 882 -6.52 12.10 -42.31
CA ARG A 882 -5.19 11.85 -41.72
C ARG A 882 -5.17 12.13 -40.22
N ALA A 883 -5.89 13.15 -39.75
CA ALA A 883 -6.03 13.43 -38.32
C ALA A 883 -6.64 12.24 -37.57
N SER A 884 -7.78 11.73 -38.05
CA SER A 884 -8.42 10.53 -37.48
C SER A 884 -7.46 9.34 -37.47
N ALA A 885 -6.75 9.06 -38.56
CA ALA A 885 -5.82 7.93 -38.64
C ALA A 885 -4.70 8.00 -37.59
N HIS A 886 -4.07 9.18 -37.44
CA HIS A 886 -3.02 9.39 -36.45
C HIS A 886 -3.51 9.31 -35.01
N PHE A 887 -4.70 9.85 -34.71
CA PHE A 887 -5.27 9.76 -33.37
C PHE A 887 -5.69 8.33 -33.00
N HIS A 888 -6.19 7.53 -33.95
CA HIS A 888 -6.48 6.11 -33.70
C HIS A 888 -5.21 5.30 -33.43
N GLU A 889 -4.14 5.57 -34.18
CA GLU A 889 -2.86 4.88 -33.96
C GLU A 889 -2.24 5.26 -32.62
N SER A 890 -2.28 6.55 -32.26
CA SER A 890 -1.92 7.02 -30.93
C SER A 890 -2.77 6.33 -29.85
N LEU A 891 -4.10 6.27 -30.03
CA LEU A 891 -5.01 5.63 -29.06
C LEU A 891 -4.76 4.13 -28.91
N ARG A 892 -4.43 3.43 -30.01
CA ARG A 892 -4.06 2.02 -30.01
C ARG A 892 -2.79 1.79 -29.20
N LEU A 893 -1.73 2.54 -29.48
CA LEU A 893 -0.45 2.47 -28.75
C LEU A 893 -0.64 2.82 -27.28
N MET A 894 -1.38 3.88 -26.98
CA MET A 894 -1.66 4.36 -25.62
C MET A 894 -2.45 3.31 -24.79
N ARG A 895 -3.33 2.54 -25.44
CA ARG A 895 -4.01 1.37 -24.84
C ARG A 895 -3.09 0.17 -24.65
N GLU A 896 -2.22 -0.12 -25.62
CA GLU A 896 -1.26 -1.23 -25.56
C GLU A 896 -0.19 -1.03 -24.49
N ILE A 897 0.30 0.20 -24.32
CA ILE A 897 1.30 0.57 -23.30
C ILE A 897 0.65 0.65 -21.89
N GLY A 898 -0.68 0.62 -21.80
CA GLY A 898 -1.39 0.70 -20.51
C GLY A 898 -1.22 2.06 -19.83
N THR A 899 -1.42 3.14 -20.58
CA THR A 899 -1.17 4.52 -20.11
C THR A 899 -2.35 5.14 -19.36
N THR A 900 -2.23 6.40 -18.97
CA THR A 900 -3.14 7.06 -18.03
C THR A 900 -4.52 7.35 -18.63
N PRO A 901 -5.59 7.34 -17.81
CA PRO A 901 -6.92 7.82 -18.21
C PRO A 901 -6.91 9.22 -18.84
N ARG A 902 -5.96 10.08 -18.45
CA ARG A 902 -5.79 11.42 -19.01
C ARG A 902 -5.29 11.38 -20.46
N SER A 903 -4.25 10.59 -20.74
CA SER A 903 -3.74 10.44 -22.12
C SER A 903 -4.82 9.87 -23.04
N LEU A 904 -5.59 8.89 -22.56
CA LEU A 904 -6.75 8.36 -23.28
C LEU A 904 -7.82 9.45 -23.50
N HIS A 905 -8.14 10.25 -22.47
CA HIS A 905 -9.06 11.37 -22.61
C HIS A 905 -8.59 12.43 -23.61
N GLN A 906 -7.30 12.79 -23.62
CA GLN A 906 -6.74 13.74 -24.59
C GLN A 906 -6.96 13.25 -26.02
N LEU A 907 -6.74 11.95 -26.27
CA LEU A 907 -6.94 11.34 -27.58
C LEU A 907 -8.42 11.24 -27.95
N LEU A 908 -9.29 10.84 -27.03
CA LEU A 908 -10.74 10.81 -27.23
C LEU A 908 -11.29 12.21 -27.48
N ASN A 909 -10.80 13.24 -26.79
CA ASN A 909 -11.16 14.64 -27.03
C ASN A 909 -10.69 15.12 -28.41
N SER A 910 -9.47 14.76 -28.82
CA SER A 910 -8.97 15.07 -30.16
C SER A 910 -9.81 14.40 -31.26
N LEU A 911 -10.16 13.11 -31.10
CA LEU A 911 -11.07 12.39 -32.00
C LEU A 911 -12.46 13.01 -32.04
N ALA A 912 -13.03 13.34 -30.89
CA ALA A 912 -14.32 14.01 -30.79
C ALA A 912 -14.32 15.38 -31.49
N THR A 913 -13.22 16.11 -31.37
CA THR A 913 -13.07 17.41 -32.04
C THR A 913 -13.01 17.25 -33.56
N VAL A 914 -12.32 16.22 -34.08
CA VAL A 914 -12.29 15.91 -35.53
C VAL A 914 -13.67 15.52 -36.05
N GLU A 915 -14.40 14.67 -35.34
CA GLU A 915 -15.75 14.30 -35.76
C GLU A 915 -16.72 15.49 -35.70
N ARG A 916 -16.56 16.38 -34.71
CA ARG A 916 -17.31 17.64 -34.64
C ARG A 916 -17.02 18.54 -35.85
N THR A 917 -15.76 18.68 -36.28
CA THR A 917 -15.42 19.50 -37.47
C THR A 917 -15.92 18.88 -38.77
N LYS A 918 -16.10 17.55 -38.84
CA LYS A 918 -16.79 16.86 -39.95
C LYS A 918 -18.32 17.04 -39.93
N GLY A 919 -18.90 17.56 -38.84
CA GLY A 919 -20.35 17.61 -38.63
C GLY A 919 -20.96 16.30 -38.10
N ASN A 920 -20.14 15.30 -37.76
CA ASN A 920 -20.55 14.02 -37.21
C ASN A 920 -20.77 14.11 -35.69
N TYR A 921 -21.74 14.92 -35.26
CA TYR A 921 -21.99 15.20 -33.83
C TYR A 921 -22.32 13.96 -33.00
N ALA A 922 -22.97 12.95 -33.59
CA ALA A 922 -23.27 11.70 -32.92
C ALA A 922 -22.00 10.92 -32.53
N GLU A 923 -21.02 10.86 -33.42
CA GLU A 923 -19.75 10.16 -33.16
C GLU A 923 -18.85 10.97 -32.22
N ALA A 924 -18.84 12.30 -32.37
CA ALA A 924 -18.18 13.19 -31.41
C ALA A 924 -18.72 13.00 -29.98
N ARG A 925 -20.05 12.88 -29.84
CA ARG A 925 -20.70 12.58 -28.56
C ARG A 925 -20.29 11.21 -28.02
N ARG A 926 -20.22 10.18 -28.86
CA ARG A 926 -19.77 8.83 -28.46
C ARG A 926 -18.38 8.86 -27.81
N TYR A 927 -17.42 9.57 -28.41
CA TYR A 927 -16.08 9.72 -27.85
C TYR A 927 -16.07 10.49 -26.53
N TYR A 928 -16.86 11.55 -26.40
CA TYR A 928 -17.00 12.28 -25.13
C TYR A 928 -17.69 11.45 -24.05
N GLU A 929 -18.69 10.65 -24.39
CA GLU A 929 -19.36 9.74 -23.44
C GLU A 929 -18.44 8.61 -22.99
N GLU A 930 -17.65 8.02 -23.91
CA GLU A 930 -16.59 7.06 -23.57
C GLU A 930 -15.58 7.70 -22.60
N SER A 931 -15.15 8.93 -22.89
CA SER A 931 -14.24 9.66 -22.03
C SER A 931 -14.86 10.05 -20.68
N LEU A 932 -16.16 10.33 -20.64
CA LEU A 932 -16.91 10.64 -19.42
C LEU A 932 -17.03 9.42 -18.51
N THR A 933 -17.26 8.23 -19.09
CA THR A 933 -17.25 6.96 -18.37
C THR A 933 -15.88 6.74 -17.72
N ILE A 934 -14.80 6.90 -18.48
CA ILE A 934 -13.43 6.81 -17.95
C ILE A 934 -13.22 7.84 -16.82
N ALA A 935 -13.66 9.09 -16.99
CA ALA A 935 -13.50 10.12 -15.96
C ALA A 935 -14.25 9.76 -14.66
N ARG A 936 -15.47 9.23 -14.76
CA ARG A 936 -16.30 8.83 -13.61
C ARG A 936 -15.79 7.57 -12.92
N GLU A 937 -15.37 6.58 -13.68
CA GLU A 937 -14.73 5.36 -13.14
C GLU A 937 -13.46 5.67 -12.36
N ASN A 938 -12.79 6.78 -12.69
CA ASN A 938 -11.56 7.23 -12.03
C ASN A 938 -11.78 8.42 -11.06
N ASP A 939 -13.03 8.77 -10.74
CA ASP A 939 -13.41 9.93 -9.88
C ASP A 939 -12.67 11.24 -10.26
N ASN A 940 -12.40 11.43 -11.55
CA ASN A 940 -11.68 12.59 -12.06
C ASN A 940 -12.66 13.74 -12.37
N GLN A 941 -13.04 14.45 -11.31
CA GLN A 941 -14.00 15.57 -11.39
C GLN A 941 -13.55 16.70 -12.33
N ARG A 942 -12.23 16.93 -12.49
CA ARG A 942 -11.71 17.95 -13.44
C ARG A 942 -11.97 17.53 -14.88
N MET A 943 -11.66 16.28 -15.22
CA MET A 943 -11.93 15.74 -16.55
C MET A 943 -13.43 15.70 -16.82
N GLU A 944 -14.24 15.27 -15.85
CA GLU A 944 -15.69 15.31 -15.98
C GLU A 944 -16.20 16.72 -16.30
N ALA A 945 -15.76 17.74 -15.56
CA ALA A 945 -16.17 19.12 -15.83
C ALA A 945 -15.85 19.54 -17.28
N ASN A 946 -14.61 19.31 -17.74
CA ASN A 946 -14.20 19.62 -19.11
C ASN A 946 -15.04 18.87 -20.17
N ILE A 947 -15.32 17.59 -19.93
CA ILE A 947 -16.12 16.77 -20.86
C ILE A 947 -17.57 17.27 -20.91
N GLN A 948 -18.16 17.64 -19.75
CA GLN A 948 -19.50 18.21 -19.70
C GLN A 948 -19.55 19.56 -20.46
N ALA A 949 -18.53 20.41 -20.35
CA ALA A 949 -18.45 21.64 -21.14
C ALA A 949 -18.41 21.34 -22.65
N ASN A 950 -17.59 20.38 -23.09
CA ASN A 950 -17.49 20.00 -24.50
C ASN A 950 -18.78 19.35 -25.04
N LEU A 951 -19.47 18.52 -24.24
CA LEU A 951 -20.79 17.99 -24.57
C LEU A 951 -21.83 19.12 -24.68
N GLY A 952 -21.75 20.12 -23.80
CA GLY A 952 -22.56 21.34 -23.89
C GLY A 952 -22.30 22.12 -25.19
N LYS A 953 -21.03 22.23 -25.61
CA LYS A 953 -20.64 22.84 -26.87
C LYS A 953 -21.20 22.08 -28.09
N ILE A 954 -21.20 20.74 -28.07
CA ILE A 954 -21.85 19.95 -29.12
C ILE A 954 -23.36 20.25 -29.17
N ALA A 955 -24.03 20.25 -28.01
CA ALA A 955 -25.45 20.54 -27.94
C ALA A 955 -25.80 21.96 -28.45
N LEU A 956 -24.90 22.94 -28.29
CA LEU A 956 -25.05 24.27 -28.91
C LEU A 956 -25.04 24.20 -30.44
N PHE A 957 -24.08 23.48 -31.04
CA PHE A 957 -24.02 23.30 -32.50
C PHE A 957 -25.22 22.55 -33.07
N GLU A 958 -25.83 21.65 -32.29
CA GLU A 958 -27.07 20.94 -32.67
C GLU A 958 -28.34 21.75 -32.35
N HIS A 959 -28.21 23.01 -31.91
CA HIS A 959 -29.32 23.88 -31.48
C HIS A 959 -30.19 23.30 -30.35
N GLN A 960 -29.63 22.38 -29.54
CA GLN A 960 -30.27 21.76 -28.38
C GLN A 960 -30.02 22.60 -27.11
N TYR A 961 -30.52 23.84 -27.11
CA TYR A 961 -30.21 24.85 -26.09
C TYR A 961 -30.49 24.40 -24.64
N ALA A 962 -31.53 23.59 -24.40
CA ALA A 962 -31.85 23.08 -23.06
C ALA A 962 -30.83 22.05 -22.55
N GLU A 963 -30.32 21.19 -23.44
CA GLU A 963 -29.27 20.23 -23.09
C GLU A 963 -27.92 20.94 -22.93
N ALA A 964 -27.61 21.88 -23.83
CA ALA A 964 -26.43 22.73 -23.72
C ALA A 964 -26.35 23.43 -22.35
N ARG A 965 -27.45 24.07 -21.93
CA ARG A 965 -27.55 24.71 -20.63
C ARG A 965 -27.26 23.74 -19.48
N ARG A 966 -27.93 22.59 -19.46
CA ARG A 966 -27.77 21.58 -18.40
C ARG A 966 -26.32 21.09 -18.29
N ARG A 967 -25.67 20.84 -19.43
CA ARG A 967 -24.29 20.34 -19.49
C ARG A 967 -23.27 21.40 -19.06
N VAL A 968 -23.45 22.65 -19.48
CA VAL A 968 -22.59 23.77 -19.06
C VAL A 968 -22.77 24.09 -17.57
N GLU A 969 -24.00 24.10 -17.05
CA GLU A 969 -24.28 24.29 -15.61
C GLU A 969 -23.65 23.15 -14.77
N ALA A 970 -23.73 21.90 -15.22
CA ALA A 970 -23.07 20.78 -14.57
C ALA A 970 -21.54 20.93 -14.56
N SER A 971 -20.95 21.32 -15.69
CA SER A 971 -19.51 21.63 -15.78
C SER A 971 -19.10 22.71 -14.79
N LEU A 972 -19.83 23.82 -14.74
CA LEU A 972 -19.54 24.95 -13.85
C LEU A 972 -19.65 24.55 -12.37
N ALA A 973 -20.70 23.82 -12.00
CA ALA A 973 -20.91 23.38 -10.61
C ALA A 973 -19.73 22.50 -10.13
N ILE A 974 -19.29 21.55 -10.96
CA ILE A 974 -18.15 20.69 -10.65
C ILE A 974 -16.86 21.51 -10.58
N ALA A 975 -16.59 22.34 -11.60
CA ALA A 975 -15.37 23.14 -11.68
C ALA A 975 -15.24 24.14 -10.51
N GLN A 976 -16.34 24.73 -10.07
CA GLN A 976 -16.37 25.64 -8.92
C GLN A 976 -16.13 24.90 -7.60
N ALA A 977 -16.72 23.71 -7.41
CA ALA A 977 -16.55 22.90 -6.20
C ALA A 977 -15.09 22.46 -5.98
N ILE A 978 -14.36 22.22 -7.07
CA ILE A 978 -12.94 21.83 -7.05
C ILE A 978 -11.97 23.00 -7.28
N HIS A 979 -12.49 24.25 -7.32
CA HIS A 979 -11.73 25.48 -7.57
C HIS A 979 -10.88 25.47 -8.86
N TYR A 980 -11.34 24.77 -9.91
CA TYR A 980 -10.61 24.64 -11.17
C TYR A 980 -10.92 25.79 -12.14
N LYS A 981 -10.19 26.90 -11.97
CA LYS A 981 -10.45 28.19 -12.63
C LYS A 981 -10.55 28.09 -14.16
N ARG A 982 -9.74 27.25 -14.83
CA ARG A 982 -9.72 27.15 -16.29
C ARG A 982 -11.04 26.65 -16.88
N THR A 983 -11.65 25.64 -16.29
CA THR A 983 -12.97 25.15 -16.73
C THR A 983 -14.09 26.10 -16.31
N VAL A 984 -13.91 26.88 -15.24
CA VAL A 984 -14.85 27.96 -14.90
C VAL A 984 -14.85 29.04 -16.00
N VAL A 985 -13.69 29.42 -16.53
CA VAL A 985 -13.58 30.33 -17.68
C VAL A 985 -14.31 29.74 -18.89
N PHE A 986 -14.01 28.49 -19.25
CA PHE A 986 -14.61 27.84 -20.42
C PHE A 986 -16.13 27.65 -20.29
N GLY A 987 -16.61 27.25 -19.11
CA GLY A 987 -18.05 27.13 -18.84
C GLY A 987 -18.78 28.48 -18.93
N ASN A 988 -18.18 29.56 -18.44
CA ASN A 988 -18.77 30.90 -18.58
C ASN A 988 -18.73 31.41 -20.01
N GLU A 989 -17.67 31.13 -20.77
CA GLU A 989 -17.62 31.42 -22.21
C GLU A 989 -18.80 30.74 -22.94
N LEU A 990 -19.03 29.45 -22.70
CA LEU A 990 -20.14 28.71 -23.32
C LEU A 990 -21.51 29.22 -22.86
N SER A 991 -21.69 29.57 -21.58
CA SER A 991 -22.92 30.21 -21.09
C SER A 991 -23.17 31.55 -21.77
N GLY A 992 -22.12 32.34 -21.99
CA GLY A 992 -22.19 33.60 -22.71
C GLY A 992 -22.60 33.41 -24.18
N THR A 993 -22.02 32.42 -24.86
CA THR A 993 -22.38 32.07 -26.24
C THR A 993 -23.82 31.59 -26.34
N LEU A 994 -24.25 30.72 -25.42
CA LEU A 994 -25.64 30.28 -25.33
C LEU A 994 -26.62 31.44 -25.13
N ALA A 995 -26.29 32.37 -24.23
CA ALA A 995 -27.11 33.54 -23.97
C ALA A 995 -27.21 34.46 -25.20
N LEU A 996 -26.11 34.64 -25.94
CA LEU A 996 -26.07 35.44 -27.16
C LEU A 996 -26.95 34.84 -28.27
N GLU A 997 -26.87 33.52 -28.48
CA GLU A 997 -27.73 32.78 -29.44
C GLU A 997 -29.23 32.89 -29.10
N LEU A 998 -29.57 32.98 -27.81
CA LEU A 998 -30.94 33.18 -27.33
C LEU A 998 -31.38 34.66 -27.33
N GLY A 999 -30.52 35.58 -27.76
CA GLY A 999 -30.79 37.03 -27.76
C GLY A 999 -30.74 37.70 -26.39
N MET A 1000 -30.23 37.02 -25.36
CA MET A 1000 -30.08 37.53 -23.99
C MET A 1000 -28.74 38.24 -23.83
N ILE A 1001 -28.59 39.40 -24.47
CA ILE A 1001 -27.30 40.09 -24.62
C ILE A 1001 -26.69 40.48 -23.26
N ASP A 1002 -27.50 40.96 -22.31
CA ASP A 1002 -27.00 41.38 -20.99
C ASP A 1002 -26.45 40.20 -20.18
N ASP A 1003 -27.06 39.02 -20.29
CA ASP A 1003 -26.55 37.78 -19.68
C ASP A 1003 -25.28 37.31 -20.37
N ALA A 1004 -25.19 37.44 -21.69
CA ALA A 1004 -23.99 37.10 -22.44
C ALA A 1004 -22.78 37.94 -21.99
N GLU A 1005 -22.93 39.25 -21.89
CA GLU A 1005 -21.87 40.15 -21.41
C GLU A 1005 -21.45 39.85 -19.98
N ARG A 1006 -22.41 39.57 -19.09
CA ARG A 1006 -22.12 39.19 -17.70
C ARG A 1006 -21.24 37.95 -17.63
N HIS A 1007 -21.60 36.89 -18.34
CA HIS A 1007 -20.82 35.66 -18.37
C HIS A 1007 -19.42 35.84 -19.01
N TYR A 1008 -19.32 36.59 -20.11
CA TYR A 1008 -18.00 36.90 -20.71
C TYR A 1008 -17.12 37.73 -19.78
N GLN A 1009 -17.68 38.67 -19.03
CA GLN A 1009 -16.93 39.51 -18.08
C GLN A 1009 -16.46 38.71 -16.84
N GLU A 1010 -17.28 37.78 -16.35
CA GLU A 1010 -16.90 36.83 -15.30
C GLU A 1010 -15.74 35.93 -15.76
N ALA A 1011 -15.85 35.36 -16.97
CA ALA A 1011 -14.78 34.58 -17.58
C ALA A 1011 -13.48 35.41 -17.76
N LEU A 1012 -13.60 36.65 -18.23
CA LEU A 1012 -12.46 37.54 -18.47
C LEU A 1012 -11.72 37.89 -17.18
N THR A 1013 -12.46 38.15 -16.09
CA THR A 1013 -11.88 38.45 -14.77
C THR A 1013 -11.00 37.28 -14.29
N ILE A 1014 -11.51 36.05 -14.39
CA ILE A 1014 -10.77 34.86 -14.00
C ILE A 1014 -9.59 34.61 -14.96
N ALA A 1015 -9.78 34.81 -16.27
CA ALA A 1015 -8.71 34.65 -17.26
C ALA A 1015 -7.55 35.64 -17.03
N LEU A 1016 -7.82 36.87 -16.59
CA LEU A 1016 -6.81 37.86 -16.20
C LEU A 1016 -6.00 37.42 -14.97
N GLU A 1017 -6.62 36.71 -14.02
CA GLU A 1017 -5.91 36.11 -12.89
C GLU A 1017 -5.00 34.95 -13.31
N ILE A 1018 -5.44 34.15 -14.29
CA ILE A 1018 -4.65 33.01 -14.82
C ILE A 1018 -3.48 33.51 -15.69
N GLY A 1019 -3.68 34.59 -16.45
CA GLY A 1019 -2.66 35.18 -17.31
C GLY A 1019 -2.56 34.60 -18.72
N GLU A 1020 -3.51 33.76 -19.15
CA GLU A 1020 -3.53 33.19 -20.50
C GLU A 1020 -3.96 34.24 -21.55
N ARG A 1021 -2.97 34.95 -22.13
CA ARG A 1021 -3.20 36.09 -23.06
C ARG A 1021 -4.10 35.76 -24.26
N HIS A 1022 -4.00 34.56 -24.81
CA HIS A 1022 -4.83 34.16 -25.96
C HIS A 1022 -6.31 33.98 -25.58
N VAL A 1023 -6.60 33.43 -24.39
CA VAL A 1023 -7.98 33.29 -23.86
C VAL A 1023 -8.57 34.66 -23.55
N ILE A 1024 -7.77 35.55 -22.95
CA ILE A 1024 -8.16 36.95 -22.68
C ILE A 1024 -8.59 37.64 -23.98
N ALA A 1025 -7.79 37.54 -25.04
CA ALA A 1025 -8.12 38.15 -26.33
C ALA A 1025 -9.41 37.59 -26.94
N MET A 1026 -9.65 36.28 -26.83
CA MET A 1026 -10.88 35.67 -27.33
C MET A 1026 -12.12 36.09 -26.54
N LEU A 1027 -12.01 36.23 -25.22
CA LEU A 1027 -13.12 36.76 -24.40
C LEU A 1027 -13.41 38.24 -24.70
N ILE A 1028 -12.38 39.05 -24.99
CA ILE A 1028 -12.56 40.42 -25.48
C ILE A 1028 -13.28 40.43 -26.84
N LYS A 1029 -12.95 39.50 -27.74
CA LYS A 1029 -13.66 39.32 -29.00
C LYS A 1029 -15.13 38.96 -28.76
N CYS A 1030 -15.43 38.03 -27.84
CA CYS A 1030 -16.81 37.66 -27.49
C CYS A 1030 -17.63 38.83 -26.91
N LEU A 1031 -17.00 39.70 -26.10
CA LEU A 1031 -17.63 40.96 -25.67
C LEU A 1031 -17.89 41.91 -26.86
N GLY A 1032 -17.02 41.90 -27.87
CA GLY A 1032 -17.26 42.59 -29.15
C GLY A 1032 -18.46 42.04 -29.91
N ASP A 1033 -18.62 40.72 -29.96
CA ASP A 1033 -19.78 40.07 -30.59
C ASP A 1033 -21.09 40.46 -29.89
N ALA A 1034 -21.09 40.51 -28.55
CA ALA A 1034 -22.24 40.94 -27.76
C ALA A 1034 -22.62 42.41 -28.02
N ALA A 1035 -21.62 43.30 -28.10
CA ALA A 1035 -21.83 44.70 -28.45
C ALA A 1035 -22.39 44.86 -29.88
N ALA A 1036 -21.89 44.05 -30.83
CA ALA A 1036 -22.38 44.03 -32.20
C ALA A 1036 -23.85 43.56 -32.28
N ALA A 1037 -24.21 42.52 -31.53
CA ALA A 1037 -25.58 42.04 -31.43
C ALA A 1037 -26.53 43.08 -30.81
N ARG A 1038 -26.03 43.94 -29.91
CA ARG A 1038 -26.78 45.09 -29.36
C ARG A 1038 -26.96 46.23 -30.38
N GLY A 1039 -26.20 46.22 -31.48
CA GLY A 1039 -26.16 47.28 -32.48
C GLY A 1039 -25.16 48.40 -32.17
N ASP A 1040 -24.36 48.27 -31.10
CA ASP A 1040 -23.27 49.21 -30.80
C ASP A 1040 -21.99 48.81 -31.57
N LEU A 1041 -22.01 49.10 -32.88
CA LEU A 1041 -20.92 48.75 -33.78
C LEU A 1041 -19.59 49.45 -33.41
N SER A 1042 -19.65 50.61 -32.76
CA SER A 1042 -18.46 51.35 -32.31
C SER A 1042 -17.78 50.65 -31.14
N ALA A 1043 -18.55 50.25 -30.13
CA ALA A 1043 -18.04 49.47 -29.01
C ALA A 1043 -17.50 48.11 -29.47
N ALA A 1044 -18.20 47.43 -30.39
CA ALA A 1044 -17.75 46.18 -30.98
C ALA A 1044 -16.38 46.34 -31.67
N TRP A 1045 -16.22 47.37 -32.51
CA TRP A 1045 -14.97 47.65 -33.21
C TRP A 1045 -13.80 47.91 -32.26
N GLY A 1046 -14.05 48.67 -31.17
CA GLY A 1046 -13.06 48.91 -30.13
C GLY A 1046 -12.57 47.60 -29.48
N LYS A 1047 -13.49 46.70 -29.12
CA LYS A 1047 -13.17 45.40 -28.53
C LYS A 1047 -12.38 44.51 -29.49
N TYR A 1048 -12.77 44.42 -30.76
CA TYR A 1048 -12.02 43.64 -31.73
C TYR A 1048 -10.62 44.17 -31.96
N ARG A 1049 -10.44 45.50 -31.98
CA ARG A 1049 -9.11 46.11 -32.11
C ARG A 1049 -8.21 45.75 -30.92
N ASP A 1050 -8.74 45.76 -29.70
CA ASP A 1050 -7.99 45.39 -28.49
C ASP A 1050 -7.59 43.90 -28.52
N ALA A 1051 -8.52 43.01 -28.92
CA ALA A 1051 -8.25 41.59 -29.10
C ALA A 1051 -7.19 41.35 -30.20
N LEU A 1052 -7.31 42.03 -31.34
CA LEU A 1052 -6.39 41.94 -32.47
C LEU A 1052 -4.98 42.40 -32.09
N GLY A 1053 -4.86 43.51 -31.34
CA GLY A 1053 -3.59 44.01 -30.84
C GLY A 1053 -2.88 42.97 -29.96
N MET A 1054 -3.60 42.38 -29.02
CA MET A 1054 -3.05 41.36 -28.13
C MET A 1054 -2.60 40.10 -28.90
N LEU A 1055 -3.43 39.61 -29.84
CA LEU A 1055 -3.10 38.42 -30.64
C LEU A 1055 -1.92 38.64 -31.59
N ASN A 1056 -1.79 39.86 -32.13
CA ASN A 1056 -0.68 40.25 -32.97
C ASN A 1056 0.65 40.32 -32.18
N GLU A 1057 0.61 40.82 -30.95
CA GLU A 1057 1.78 40.82 -30.05
C GLU A 1057 2.29 39.40 -29.76
N ILE A 1058 1.38 38.45 -29.49
CA ILE A 1058 1.73 37.05 -29.21
C ILE A 1058 1.88 36.18 -30.47
N LYS A 1059 1.66 36.76 -31.67
CA LYS A 1059 1.79 36.12 -32.99
C LYS A 1059 0.95 34.85 -33.18
N VAL A 1060 -0.24 34.79 -32.60
CA VAL A 1060 -1.16 33.64 -32.75
C VAL A 1060 -2.06 33.86 -33.97
N LYS A 1061 -1.55 33.49 -35.16
CA LYS A 1061 -2.20 33.75 -36.46
C LYS A 1061 -3.63 33.22 -36.60
N PRO A 1062 -3.97 31.99 -36.17
CA PRO A 1062 -5.32 31.46 -36.38
C PRO A 1062 -6.42 32.31 -35.69
N LEU A 1063 -6.13 32.80 -34.49
CA LEU A 1063 -7.08 33.63 -33.74
C LEU A 1063 -7.19 35.04 -34.33
N VAL A 1064 -6.10 35.58 -34.90
CA VAL A 1064 -6.11 36.85 -35.64
C VAL A 1064 -7.14 36.80 -36.77
N TYR A 1065 -7.14 35.72 -37.55
CA TYR A 1065 -8.08 35.55 -38.67
C TYR A 1065 -9.54 35.50 -38.19
N MET A 1066 -9.82 34.85 -37.06
CA MET A 1066 -11.17 34.84 -36.48
C MET A 1066 -11.64 36.23 -36.04
N VAL A 1067 -10.75 37.05 -35.47
CA VAL A 1067 -11.09 38.45 -35.10
C VAL A 1067 -11.35 39.27 -36.36
N LEU A 1068 -10.54 39.13 -37.41
CA LEU A 1068 -10.75 39.83 -38.68
C LEU A 1068 -12.08 39.45 -39.34
N ILE A 1069 -12.50 38.18 -39.30
CA ILE A 1069 -13.82 37.76 -39.80
C ILE A 1069 -14.95 38.39 -38.96
N ALA A 1070 -14.82 38.44 -37.64
CA ALA A 1070 -15.83 39.07 -36.79
C ALA A 1070 -15.94 40.58 -37.06
N MET A 1071 -14.82 41.26 -37.29
CA MET A 1071 -14.79 42.65 -37.76
C MET A 1071 -15.45 42.80 -39.12
N ALA A 1072 -15.17 41.91 -40.08
CA ALA A 1072 -15.82 41.94 -41.38
C ALA A 1072 -17.34 41.74 -41.29
N ARG A 1073 -17.83 40.85 -40.41
CA ARG A 1073 -19.27 40.69 -40.15
C ARG A 1073 -19.91 41.96 -39.62
N THR A 1074 -19.26 42.71 -38.72
CA THR A 1074 -19.83 43.98 -38.23
C THR A 1074 -19.85 45.08 -39.28
N LEU A 1075 -18.90 45.07 -40.23
CA LEU A 1075 -18.96 45.93 -41.42
C LEU A 1075 -20.19 45.61 -42.28
N VAL A 1076 -20.50 44.33 -42.48
CA VAL A 1076 -21.71 43.89 -43.21
C VAL A 1076 -22.99 44.30 -42.47
N LEU A 1077 -22.99 44.21 -41.13
CA LEU A 1077 -24.12 44.63 -40.29
C LEU A 1077 -24.46 46.11 -40.44
N SER A 1078 -23.47 46.97 -40.73
CA SER A 1078 -23.67 48.42 -40.91
C SER A 1078 -24.53 48.79 -42.13
N GLY A 1079 -24.61 47.91 -43.14
CA GLY A 1079 -25.36 48.13 -44.37
C GLY A 1079 -24.74 49.14 -45.35
N ASP A 1080 -23.56 49.68 -45.05
CA ASP A 1080 -22.84 50.62 -45.91
C ASP A 1080 -22.10 49.88 -47.04
N ALA A 1081 -22.29 50.31 -48.28
CA ALA A 1081 -21.72 49.65 -49.46
C ALA A 1081 -20.18 49.65 -49.49
N GLN A 1082 -19.53 50.69 -48.96
CA GLN A 1082 -18.06 50.75 -48.86
C GLN A 1082 -17.55 49.81 -47.75
N LYS A 1083 -18.29 49.69 -46.64
CA LYS A 1083 -17.95 48.77 -45.55
C LYS A 1083 -18.14 47.31 -45.97
N ILE A 1084 -19.19 47.01 -46.75
CA ILE A 1084 -19.39 45.68 -47.35
C ILE A 1084 -18.28 45.36 -48.37
N ALA A 1085 -17.84 46.33 -49.17
CA ALA A 1085 -16.71 46.14 -50.09
C ALA A 1085 -15.38 45.84 -49.36
N LEU A 1086 -15.16 46.45 -48.20
CA LEU A 1086 -14.01 46.14 -47.34
C LEU A 1086 -14.14 44.75 -46.71
N ALA A 1087 -15.34 44.34 -46.27
CA ALA A 1087 -15.59 42.99 -45.76
C ALA A 1087 -15.28 41.91 -46.81
N ASP A 1088 -15.66 42.13 -48.08
CA ASP A 1088 -15.29 41.25 -49.19
C ASP A 1088 -13.76 41.19 -49.41
N GLY A 1089 -13.08 42.34 -49.31
CA GLY A 1089 -11.62 42.41 -49.36
C GLY A 1089 -10.96 41.57 -48.26
N ILE A 1090 -11.44 41.68 -47.01
CA ILE A 1090 -10.95 40.92 -45.86
C ILE A 1090 -11.17 39.42 -46.06
N GLU A 1091 -12.35 39.00 -46.52
CA GLU A 1091 -12.64 37.59 -46.78
C GLU A 1091 -11.70 37.00 -47.84
N ARG A 1092 -11.52 37.70 -48.98
CA ARG A 1092 -10.61 37.26 -50.04
C ARG A 1092 -9.16 37.20 -49.58
N LEU A 1093 -8.73 38.18 -48.77
CA LEU A 1093 -7.41 38.19 -48.18
C LEU A 1093 -7.21 36.93 -47.30
N ILE A 1094 -8.17 36.63 -46.43
CA ILE A 1094 -8.10 35.45 -45.57
C ILE A 1094 -8.06 34.18 -46.44
N LEU A 1095 -8.96 34.04 -47.41
CA LEU A 1095 -9.00 32.88 -48.31
C LEU A 1095 -7.76 32.74 -49.21
N SER A 1096 -6.97 33.80 -49.41
CA SER A 1096 -5.69 33.74 -50.13
C SER A 1096 -4.56 33.09 -49.32
N LEU A 1097 -4.74 32.91 -48.01
CA LEU A 1097 -3.71 32.36 -47.14
C LEU A 1097 -3.59 30.83 -47.33
N PRO A 1098 -2.35 30.30 -47.37
CA PRO A 1098 -2.14 28.87 -47.41
C PRO A 1098 -2.54 28.21 -46.08
N ASN A 1099 -3.02 26.97 -46.15
CA ASN A 1099 -3.24 26.09 -44.99
C ASN A 1099 -4.16 26.69 -43.89
N LEU A 1100 -5.21 27.42 -44.28
CA LEU A 1100 -6.25 27.88 -43.35
C LEU A 1100 -6.91 26.71 -42.63
N ASN A 1101 -7.16 26.85 -41.33
CA ASN A 1101 -7.91 25.85 -40.59
C ASN A 1101 -9.39 25.81 -41.05
N ALA A 1102 -10.03 24.66 -40.86
CA ALA A 1102 -11.40 24.42 -41.33
C ALA A 1102 -12.45 25.36 -40.68
N GLU A 1103 -12.23 25.77 -39.42
CA GLU A 1103 -13.12 26.68 -38.72
C GLU A 1103 -13.09 28.09 -39.32
N ILE A 1104 -11.92 28.59 -39.72
CA ILE A 1104 -11.76 29.89 -40.39
C ILE A 1104 -12.37 29.84 -41.80
N GLN A 1105 -12.17 28.73 -42.54
CA GLN A 1105 -12.79 28.54 -43.85
C GLN A 1105 -14.32 28.56 -43.76
N SER A 1106 -14.90 27.86 -42.78
CA SER A 1106 -16.34 27.87 -42.53
C SER A 1106 -16.83 29.27 -42.11
N ALA A 1107 -16.10 29.96 -41.24
CA ALA A 1107 -16.47 31.31 -40.81
C ALA A 1107 -16.43 32.34 -41.94
N ALA A 1108 -15.48 32.21 -42.88
CA ALA A 1108 -15.37 33.01 -44.09
C ALA A 1108 -16.52 32.70 -45.09
N ALA A 1109 -16.88 31.43 -45.25
CA ALA A 1109 -18.02 31.04 -46.08
C ALA A 1109 -19.34 31.62 -45.53
N GLN A 1110 -19.55 31.59 -44.22
CA GLN A 1110 -20.74 32.20 -43.60
C GLN A 1110 -20.78 33.72 -43.80
N LEU A 1111 -19.62 34.40 -43.72
CA LEU A 1111 -19.53 35.83 -44.00
C LEU A 1111 -19.93 36.14 -45.46
N ARG A 1112 -19.58 35.28 -46.42
CA ARG A 1112 -20.01 35.39 -47.82
C ARG A 1112 -21.53 35.33 -47.94
N GLU A 1113 -22.16 34.34 -47.30
CA GLU A 1113 -23.63 34.21 -47.29
C GLU A 1113 -24.32 35.45 -46.69
N ASP A 1114 -23.79 35.98 -45.59
CA ASP A 1114 -24.30 37.19 -44.94
C ASP A 1114 -24.24 38.41 -45.87
N MET A 1115 -23.17 38.54 -46.68
CA MET A 1115 -23.04 39.59 -47.68
C MET A 1115 -24.02 39.43 -48.85
N ASP A 1116 -24.19 38.20 -49.34
CA ASP A 1116 -25.09 37.89 -50.45
C ASP A 1116 -26.55 38.17 -50.08
N MET A 1117 -26.96 37.84 -48.84
CA MET A 1117 -28.31 38.17 -48.33
C MET A 1117 -28.59 39.68 -48.24
N ARG A 1118 -27.56 40.53 -48.19
CA ARG A 1118 -27.70 41.99 -48.04
C ARG A 1118 -27.54 42.78 -49.36
N GLY A 1119 -27.53 42.10 -50.51
CA GLY A 1119 -27.72 42.75 -51.82
C GLY A 1119 -26.52 42.77 -52.77
N GLY A 1120 -25.46 42.00 -52.50
CA GLY A 1120 -24.34 41.79 -53.41
C GLY A 1120 -23.37 42.98 -53.56
N VAL A 1121 -22.10 42.68 -53.81
CA VAL A 1121 -20.99 43.66 -53.85
C VAL A 1121 -20.82 44.22 -55.27
N SER A 1122 -20.91 45.54 -55.47
CA SER A 1122 -20.71 46.14 -56.80
C SER A 1122 -19.25 46.54 -57.13
N ALA A 1123 -18.37 46.64 -56.13
CA ALA A 1123 -16.92 46.83 -56.28
C ALA A 1123 -16.18 46.39 -55.01
N ALA A 1124 -15.21 45.47 -55.12
CA ALA A 1124 -14.42 44.97 -53.99
C ALA A 1124 -13.21 45.87 -53.69
N VAL A 1125 -12.82 45.98 -52.41
CA VAL A 1125 -11.52 46.60 -52.05
C VAL A 1125 -10.40 45.61 -52.32
N GLU A 1126 -9.43 45.98 -53.18
CA GLU A 1126 -8.23 45.16 -53.40
C GLU A 1126 -7.26 45.32 -52.22
N LEU A 1127 -7.01 44.21 -51.50
CA LEU A 1127 -5.96 44.09 -50.49
C LEU A 1127 -4.81 43.25 -51.07
N GLU A 1128 -3.57 43.56 -50.68
CA GLU A 1128 -2.41 42.71 -51.03
C GLU A 1128 -2.64 41.27 -50.52
N SER A 1129 -2.31 40.26 -51.32
CA SER A 1129 -2.52 38.85 -50.94
C SER A 1129 -1.46 38.33 -49.95
N GLY A 1130 -1.81 37.30 -49.18
CA GLY A 1130 -0.86 36.60 -48.31
C GLY A 1130 -0.53 37.32 -47.00
N ASP A 1131 0.48 36.82 -46.27
CA ASP A 1131 0.86 37.31 -44.93
C ASP A 1131 1.23 38.81 -44.91
N ALA A 1132 1.84 39.33 -45.99
CA ALA A 1132 2.20 40.75 -46.09
C ALA A 1132 0.95 41.65 -46.05
N GLY A 1133 -0.10 41.27 -46.78
CA GLY A 1133 -1.37 41.99 -46.78
C GLY A 1133 -2.12 41.91 -45.47
N VAL A 1134 -2.10 40.75 -44.79
CA VAL A 1134 -2.65 40.61 -43.43
C VAL A 1134 -1.96 41.57 -42.47
N ASN A 1135 -0.63 41.60 -42.47
CA ASN A 1135 0.13 42.47 -41.58
C ASN A 1135 -0.12 43.96 -41.89
N GLY A 1136 -0.24 44.32 -43.17
CA GLY A 1136 -0.60 45.67 -43.61
C GLY A 1136 -1.98 46.08 -43.10
N LEU A 1137 -2.99 45.21 -43.28
CA LEU A 1137 -4.35 45.43 -42.80
C LEU A 1137 -4.40 45.59 -41.27
N ILE A 1138 -3.71 44.72 -40.52
CA ILE A 1138 -3.64 44.82 -39.05
C ILE A 1138 -3.01 46.15 -38.64
N ALA A 1139 -1.90 46.55 -39.27
CA ALA A 1139 -1.25 47.83 -38.99
C ALA A 1139 -2.20 49.01 -39.24
N ASP A 1140 -3.00 48.96 -40.30
CA ASP A 1140 -3.98 50.00 -40.63
C ASP A 1140 -5.16 50.04 -39.65
N ILE A 1141 -5.67 48.88 -39.22
CA ILE A 1141 -6.72 48.77 -38.20
C ILE A 1141 -6.22 49.31 -36.84
N LEU A 1142 -5.01 48.91 -36.42
CA LEU A 1142 -4.43 49.36 -35.14
C LEU A 1142 -4.08 50.84 -35.16
N ALA A 1143 -3.67 51.39 -36.31
CA ALA A 1143 -3.44 52.82 -36.50
C ALA A 1143 -4.73 53.65 -36.62
N GLY A 1144 -5.92 53.01 -36.62
CA GLY A 1144 -7.21 53.68 -36.80
C GLY A 1144 -7.45 54.22 -38.20
N ARG A 1145 -6.70 53.74 -39.21
CA ARG A 1145 -6.87 54.11 -40.63
C ARG A 1145 -8.04 53.36 -41.29
N VAL A 1146 -8.52 52.30 -40.64
CA VAL A 1146 -9.67 51.49 -41.04
C VAL A 1146 -10.69 51.52 -39.89
N GLY A 1147 -11.88 52.08 -40.13
CA GLY A 1147 -12.96 52.19 -39.13
C GLY A 1147 -13.64 53.56 -38.99
N GLY A 1148 -13.45 54.49 -39.93
CA GLY A 1148 -14.28 55.70 -40.07
C GLY A 1148 -15.64 55.41 -40.71
#